data_AF-A0A1H4WBC8-F1
#
_entry.id   AF-A0A1H4WBC8-F1
#
_cell.length_a   1.000
_cell.length_b   1.000
_cell.length_c   1.000
_cell.angle_alpha   90.00
_cell.angle_beta   90.00
_cell.angle_gamma   90.00
#
_symmetry.space_group_name_H-M   'P 1'
#
loop_
_entity.id
_entity.type
_entity.pdbx_description
1 polymer ?
#
loop_
_entity_poly.entity_id
_entity_poly.type
_entity_poly.pdbx_seq_one_letter_code
_entity_poly.pdbx_strand_id
1 'polypeptide(L)'
;MSRRALIVVTHLLGVGHLARAALIARALAEGGAEVRLVSGGRPSETVDLAGLDLVQLPPVHCVGTDFKTLRTSDDGIADAAYLARRSDALLAAHAAFRPHVIVTELFPFGRRQLSEEFLALLEAARATRPRLAILSSIRDILQPPSKPQRAAQTLERLGRYYDGVLVHADESVIPLDASWPVDKALARRLDYTGYVADRRRALALPLDAGNGGEVVVSGGGSSASLQLFAAASGAALQDARRWRILVGHAVAEAAYGKLAAEAPANVSVERARRDFPSLLQVADVSVSQAGYNTVIDILATGARAVLVPFEEGGEKEQRMRAERLAAQGRAVLLTQAELAPATLLGAIERVMCLPQPGSAATIMLDGAGVAARKICAAASRAAAVAQAWQRLAAALDEIAQAGTTLPVWWRDDDVVAPSPALDRLLGLAARFDVPLALAAIPLLATSALADRLAGEARVDIIVHGLAHRNHSPQGQLSSELGIGQPLLDRMAALYGAHERLRRLFGAKVVPMLAPPWNRIGEDLTERLKEVGFAGLSTFKRRRSREAAPGVIQVNTHVDPVFWRGHGGLRDEAAMLDDLAALARETAAQAAEEREPIGLLTHHLEHDPWVWRFVEELLACLSAHRAVRFTRPAEFLAQATQARAAAS
;
A
#
# COMPACT_ATOMS: atom_id res chain seq x y z
N MET A 1 -25.54 -10.84 -0.54
CA MET A 1 -25.21 -10.88 0.90
C MET A 1 -24.61 -9.55 1.30
N SER A 2 -24.94 -9.01 2.48
CA SER A 2 -24.29 -7.80 3.01
C SER A 2 -22.80 -8.08 3.27
N ARG A 3 -21.93 -7.08 3.06
CA ARG A 3 -20.50 -7.19 3.34
C ARG A 3 -20.26 -6.95 4.84
N ARG A 4 -19.50 -7.83 5.50
CA ARG A 4 -19.05 -7.66 6.89
C ARG A 4 -17.66 -7.01 6.95
N ALA A 5 -17.55 -5.86 7.62
CA ALA A 5 -16.30 -5.13 7.81
C ALA A 5 -15.92 -5.05 9.29
N LEU A 6 -14.71 -5.48 9.64
CA LEU A 6 -14.15 -5.37 10.99
C LEU A 6 -13.14 -4.22 11.02
N ILE A 7 -13.42 -3.17 11.79
CA ILE A 7 -12.48 -2.06 12.00
C ILE A 7 -11.85 -2.20 13.37
N VAL A 8 -10.53 -2.20 13.46
CA VAL A 8 -9.78 -2.38 14.71
C VAL A 8 -8.94 -1.14 14.98
N VAL A 9 -9.21 -0.48 16.11
CA VAL A 9 -8.54 0.76 16.51
C VAL A 9 -8.09 0.70 17.96
N THR A 10 -6.83 1.03 18.22
CA THR A 10 -6.31 1.22 19.58
C THR A 10 -5.69 2.61 19.69
N HIS A 11 -6.31 3.50 20.46
CA HIS A 11 -5.76 4.82 20.79
C HIS A 11 -5.17 4.85 22.21
N LEU A 12 -4.05 5.54 22.39
CA LEU A 12 -3.32 5.56 23.67
C LEU A 12 -3.47 6.87 24.47
N LEU A 13 -3.76 7.98 23.81
CA LEU A 13 -3.94 9.31 24.42
C LEU A 13 -5.14 10.02 23.78
N GLY A 14 -4.97 10.48 22.55
CA GLY A 14 -6.01 11.19 21.82
C GLY A 14 -7.03 10.25 21.17
N VAL A 15 -8.31 10.59 21.29
CA VAL A 15 -9.44 9.81 20.75
C VAL A 15 -9.67 10.00 19.26
N GLY A 16 -8.84 10.79 18.57
CA GLY A 16 -9.01 11.12 17.16
C GLY A 16 -8.97 9.92 16.21
N HIS A 17 -8.21 8.87 16.57
CA HIS A 17 -8.23 7.59 15.86
C HIS A 17 -9.59 6.91 15.96
N LEU A 18 -10.14 6.80 17.17
CA LEU A 18 -11.47 6.23 17.42
C LEU A 18 -12.58 7.03 16.73
N ALA A 19 -12.52 8.36 16.77
CA ALA A 19 -13.49 9.23 16.11
C ALA A 19 -13.52 9.02 14.59
N ARG A 20 -12.36 8.97 13.92
CA ARG A 20 -12.29 8.67 12.48
C ARG A 20 -12.81 7.26 12.16
N ALA A 21 -12.37 6.26 12.91
CA ALA A 21 -12.83 4.89 12.74
C ALA A 21 -14.36 4.77 12.88
N ALA A 22 -14.96 5.48 13.84
CA ALA A 22 -16.41 5.54 14.02
C ALA A 22 -17.14 6.19 12.84
N LEU A 23 -16.61 7.29 12.28
CA LEU A 23 -17.19 7.94 11.10
C LEU A 23 -17.15 7.01 9.87
N ILE A 24 -16.04 6.30 9.66
CA ILE A 24 -15.91 5.31 8.59
C ILE A 24 -16.88 4.13 8.81
N ALA A 25 -17.01 3.66 10.06
CA ALA A 25 -17.93 2.59 10.41
C ALA A 25 -19.39 2.95 10.09
N ARG A 26 -19.80 4.19 10.39
CA ARG A 26 -21.14 4.69 10.05
C ARG A 26 -21.34 4.79 8.55
N ALA A 27 -20.38 5.34 7.81
CA ALA A 27 -20.47 5.45 6.35
C ALA A 27 -20.57 4.06 5.68
N LEU A 28 -19.89 3.04 6.22
CA LEU A 28 -20.05 1.66 5.78
C LEU A 28 -21.45 1.10 6.09
N ALA A 29 -21.97 1.34 7.29
CA ALA A 29 -23.30 0.90 7.70
C ALA A 29 -24.41 1.56 6.86
N GLU A 30 -24.30 2.87 6.61
CA GLU A 30 -25.17 3.63 5.69
C GLU A 30 -25.10 3.09 4.26
N GLY A 31 -23.92 2.59 3.84
CA GLY A 31 -23.71 1.87 2.58
C GLY A 31 -24.24 0.43 2.57
N GLY A 32 -24.92 -0.02 3.64
CA GLY A 32 -25.53 -1.34 3.75
C GLY A 32 -24.59 -2.46 4.19
N ALA A 33 -23.37 -2.15 4.63
CA ALA A 33 -22.45 -3.13 5.20
C ALA A 33 -22.78 -3.42 6.67
N GLU A 34 -22.59 -4.66 7.10
CA GLU A 34 -22.53 -5.02 8.51
C GLU A 34 -21.15 -4.64 9.05
N VAL A 35 -21.08 -3.85 10.11
CA VAL A 35 -19.81 -3.29 10.61
C VAL A 35 -19.64 -3.57 12.08
N ARG A 36 -18.48 -4.13 12.45
CA ARG A 36 -18.05 -4.25 13.84
C ARG A 36 -16.83 -3.37 14.08
N LEU A 37 -16.93 -2.49 15.07
CA LEU A 37 -15.83 -1.65 15.54
C LEU A 37 -15.22 -2.30 16.79
N VAL A 38 -13.93 -2.60 16.76
CA VAL A 38 -13.17 -3.08 17.91
C VAL A 38 -12.31 -1.94 18.43
N SER A 39 -12.53 -1.55 19.69
CA SER A 39 -11.79 -0.47 20.34
C SER A 39 -10.86 -1.01 21.43
N GLY A 40 -9.58 -0.70 21.33
CA GLY A 40 -8.55 -1.09 22.30
C GLY A 40 -8.15 -0.01 23.29
N GLY A 41 -8.47 1.26 23.03
CA GLY A 41 -8.15 2.36 23.93
C GLY A 41 -9.20 2.56 25.02
N ARG A 42 -8.97 3.51 25.94
CA ARG A 42 -9.97 3.91 26.95
C ARG A 42 -11.27 4.39 26.28
N PRO A 43 -12.45 3.93 26.75
CA PRO A 43 -13.74 4.48 26.30
C PRO A 43 -13.78 6.00 26.47
N SER A 44 -14.53 6.67 25.59
CA SER A 44 -14.63 8.13 25.60
C SER A 44 -16.06 8.57 25.31
N GLU A 45 -16.63 9.36 26.22
CA GLU A 45 -17.96 9.96 26.07
C GLU A 45 -17.99 11.06 25.00
N THR A 46 -16.82 11.55 24.57
CA THR A 46 -16.70 12.61 23.55
C THR A 46 -16.85 12.08 22.12
N VAL A 47 -16.77 10.77 21.92
CA VAL A 47 -16.95 10.14 20.60
C VAL A 47 -18.32 9.49 20.56
N ASP A 48 -19.18 9.95 19.64
CA ASP A 48 -20.45 9.28 19.41
C ASP A 48 -20.21 7.90 18.78
N LEU A 49 -20.53 6.85 19.53
CA LEU A 49 -20.52 5.45 19.11
C LEU A 49 -21.93 4.84 19.07
N ALA A 50 -22.98 5.63 19.31
CA ALA A 50 -24.34 5.14 19.34
C ALA A 50 -24.75 4.53 17.98
N GLY A 51 -25.37 3.34 18.03
CA GLY A 51 -25.82 2.60 16.86
C GLY A 51 -24.74 1.78 16.15
N LEU A 52 -23.50 1.77 16.64
CA LEU A 52 -22.44 0.89 16.12
C LEU A 52 -22.35 -0.41 16.93
N ASP A 53 -22.09 -1.54 16.26
CA ASP A 53 -21.71 -2.79 16.93
C ASP A 53 -20.25 -2.67 17.43
N LEU A 54 -20.11 -2.40 18.72
CA LEU A 54 -18.84 -2.12 19.39
C LEU A 54 -18.38 -3.32 20.22
N VAL A 55 -17.14 -3.76 20.00
CA VAL A 55 -16.43 -4.66 20.92
C VAL A 55 -15.31 -3.86 21.60
N GLN A 56 -15.42 -3.70 22.91
CA GLN A 56 -14.37 -3.07 23.72
C GLN A 56 -13.38 -4.12 24.22
N LEU A 57 -12.11 -3.99 23.85
CA LEU A 57 -11.03 -4.80 24.43
C LEU A 57 -10.64 -4.27 25.82
N PRO A 58 -9.99 -5.07 26.68
CA PRO A 58 -9.44 -4.59 27.95
C PRO A 58 -8.58 -3.34 27.75
N PRO A 59 -8.98 -2.12 28.16
CA PRO A 59 -8.43 -0.88 27.61
C PRO A 59 -6.95 -0.69 27.93
N VAL A 60 -6.22 -0.02 27.04
CA VAL A 60 -4.87 0.49 27.32
C VAL A 60 -4.76 1.99 27.04
N HIS A 61 -3.89 2.67 27.79
CA HIS A 61 -3.52 4.07 27.58
C HIS A 61 -2.06 4.33 27.93
N CYS A 62 -1.61 5.56 27.69
CA CYS A 62 -0.32 6.07 28.13
C CYS A 62 -0.50 7.35 28.96
N VAL A 63 0.51 7.69 29.77
CA VAL A 63 0.53 8.92 30.56
C VAL A 63 1.50 9.92 29.94
N GLY A 64 1.03 11.14 29.67
CA GLY A 64 1.84 12.19 29.05
C GLY A 64 2.42 11.73 27.72
N THR A 65 3.75 11.78 27.58
CA THR A 65 4.47 11.36 26.36
C THR A 65 5.15 10.01 26.50
N ASP A 66 4.92 9.27 27.60
CA ASP A 66 5.45 7.92 27.77
C ASP A 66 4.64 6.88 26.99
N PHE A 67 4.95 6.76 25.70
CA PHE A 67 4.39 5.75 24.81
C PHE A 67 5.01 4.36 24.98
N LYS A 68 5.95 4.18 25.92
CA LYS A 68 6.60 2.88 26.13
C LYS A 68 5.84 2.03 27.13
N THR A 69 5.30 2.66 28.16
CA THR A 69 4.55 1.98 29.22
C THR A 69 3.07 2.01 28.90
N LEU A 70 2.52 0.87 28.49
CA LEU A 70 1.08 0.69 28.38
C LEU A 70 0.50 0.50 29.77
N ARG A 71 -0.57 1.25 30.07
CA ARG A 71 -1.27 1.21 31.35
C ARG A 71 -2.70 0.74 31.16
N THR A 72 -3.25 0.13 32.20
CA THR A 72 -4.63 -0.37 32.28
C THR A 72 -5.61 0.74 32.70
N SER A 73 -6.91 0.47 32.72
CA SER A 73 -7.91 1.49 33.07
C SER A 73 -7.78 2.05 34.50
N ASP A 74 -7.28 1.23 35.42
CA ASP A 74 -6.97 1.55 36.82
C ASP A 74 -5.52 2.06 37.02
N ASP A 75 -4.83 2.42 35.93
CA ASP A 75 -3.47 2.98 35.98
C ASP A 75 -2.39 2.00 36.51
N GLY A 76 -2.69 0.70 36.48
CA GLY A 76 -1.70 -0.38 36.57
C GLY A 76 -0.88 -0.53 35.29
N ILE A 77 0.22 -1.29 35.33
CA ILE A 77 0.99 -1.66 34.13
C ILE A 77 0.24 -2.77 33.40
N ALA A 78 0.04 -2.63 32.09
CA ALA A 78 -0.51 -3.70 31.25
C ALA A 78 0.55 -4.78 31.04
N ASP A 79 0.55 -5.79 31.91
CA ASP A 79 1.49 -6.90 31.87
C ASP A 79 1.23 -7.87 30.69
N ALA A 80 2.11 -8.86 30.52
CA ALA A 80 2.00 -9.84 29.44
C ALA A 80 0.68 -10.62 29.48
N ALA A 81 0.15 -10.94 30.67
CA ALA A 81 -1.12 -11.64 30.81
C ALA A 81 -2.31 -10.77 30.37
N TYR A 82 -2.26 -9.46 30.67
CA TYR A 82 -3.24 -8.48 30.21
C TYR A 82 -3.22 -8.32 28.70
N LEU A 83 -2.03 -8.19 28.10
CA LEU A 83 -1.86 -8.08 26.65
C LEU A 83 -2.26 -9.37 25.91
N ALA A 84 -2.03 -10.54 26.52
CA ALA A 84 -2.52 -11.82 25.99
C ALA A 84 -4.06 -11.88 25.98
N ARG A 85 -4.73 -11.54 27.08
CA ARG A 85 -6.21 -11.48 27.13
C ARG A 85 -6.80 -10.51 26.11
N ARG A 86 -6.12 -9.38 25.84
CA ARG A 86 -6.52 -8.45 24.77
C ARG A 86 -6.45 -9.10 23.39
N SER A 87 -5.33 -9.79 23.11
CA SER A 87 -5.14 -10.51 21.85
C SER A 87 -6.20 -11.59 21.67
N ASP A 88 -6.50 -12.37 22.72
CA ASP A 88 -7.54 -13.39 22.70
C ASP A 88 -8.94 -12.80 22.43
N ALA A 89 -9.27 -11.67 23.08
CA ALA A 89 -10.53 -10.98 22.85
C ALA A 89 -10.64 -10.44 21.41
N LEU A 90 -9.55 -9.93 20.83
CA LEU A 90 -9.51 -9.48 19.44
C LEU A 90 -9.70 -10.64 18.46
N LEU A 91 -9.04 -11.78 18.71
CA LEU A 91 -9.19 -12.99 17.91
C LEU A 91 -10.60 -13.58 18.01
N ALA A 92 -11.20 -13.58 19.20
CA ALA A 92 -12.57 -14.01 19.41
C ALA A 92 -13.56 -13.11 18.65
N ALA A 93 -13.35 -11.79 18.66
CA ALA A 93 -14.18 -10.85 17.90
C ALA A 93 -14.11 -11.10 16.38
N HIS A 94 -12.91 -11.35 15.85
CA HIS A 94 -12.70 -11.74 14.45
C HIS A 94 -13.42 -13.05 14.10
N ALA A 95 -13.19 -14.10 14.90
CA ALA A 95 -13.74 -15.43 14.66
C ALA A 95 -15.28 -15.45 14.72
N ALA A 96 -15.88 -14.72 15.67
CA ALA A 96 -17.33 -14.61 15.81
C ALA A 96 -17.97 -13.79 14.67
N PHE A 97 -17.31 -12.74 14.20
CA PHE A 97 -17.86 -11.84 13.19
C PHE A 97 -17.69 -12.35 11.74
N ARG A 98 -16.64 -13.14 11.47
CA ARG A 98 -16.31 -13.66 10.12
C ARG A 98 -16.30 -12.56 9.05
N PRO A 99 -15.45 -11.52 9.18
CA PRO A 99 -15.42 -10.40 8.26
C PRO A 99 -15.00 -10.81 6.85
N HIS A 100 -15.45 -10.05 5.85
CA HIS A 100 -14.92 -10.09 4.48
C HIS A 100 -13.77 -9.09 4.28
N VAL A 101 -13.64 -8.11 5.17
CA VAL A 101 -12.55 -7.13 5.18
C VAL A 101 -12.21 -6.70 6.60
N ILE A 102 -10.92 -6.58 6.88
CA ILE A 102 -10.37 -6.04 8.12
C ILE A 102 -9.68 -4.71 7.81
N VAL A 103 -9.93 -3.70 8.65
CA VAL A 103 -9.24 -2.41 8.61
C VAL A 103 -8.52 -2.20 9.95
N THR A 104 -7.20 -2.08 9.94
CA THR A 104 -6.43 -1.71 11.13
C THR A 104 -6.10 -0.23 11.10
N GLU A 105 -6.46 0.50 12.15
CA GLU A 105 -6.06 1.90 12.29
C GLU A 105 -4.58 1.98 12.71
N LEU A 106 -3.82 2.79 11.99
CA LEU A 106 -2.42 3.14 12.20
C LEU A 106 -1.40 1.98 12.12
N PHE A 107 -1.74 0.74 12.45
CA PHE A 107 -0.85 -0.40 12.25
C PHE A 107 -0.80 -0.80 10.76
N PRO A 108 0.38 -1.00 10.13
CA PRO A 108 1.71 -1.22 10.73
C PRO A 108 2.60 0.03 10.92
N PHE A 109 2.11 1.23 10.61
CA PHE A 109 2.83 2.51 10.77
C PHE A 109 2.96 2.97 12.23
N GLY A 110 2.13 2.41 13.11
CA GLY A 110 1.98 2.81 14.50
C GLY A 110 3.07 2.34 15.47
N ARG A 111 2.76 2.47 16.75
CA ARG A 111 3.68 2.14 17.85
C ARG A 111 3.84 0.61 18.00
N ARG A 112 5.06 0.16 18.28
CA ARG A 112 5.42 -1.27 18.36
C ARG A 112 4.81 -1.99 19.56
N GLN A 113 4.48 -1.27 20.63
CA GLN A 113 3.95 -1.84 21.87
C GLN A 113 2.64 -2.62 21.64
N LEU A 114 1.91 -2.31 20.58
CA LEU A 114 0.68 -2.99 20.18
C LEU A 114 0.91 -4.01 19.06
N SER A 115 2.14 -4.24 18.60
CA SER A 115 2.37 -5.07 17.41
C SER A 115 1.93 -6.51 17.58
N GLU A 116 2.02 -7.05 18.79
CA GLU A 116 1.70 -8.46 19.04
C GLU A 116 0.21 -8.75 18.80
N GLU A 117 -0.71 -7.94 19.33
CA GLU A 117 -2.16 -8.12 19.13
C GLU A 117 -2.54 -7.98 17.65
N PHE A 118 -1.97 -7.00 16.94
CA PHE A 118 -2.25 -6.81 15.51
C PHE A 118 -1.65 -7.94 14.66
N LEU A 119 -0.42 -8.38 14.94
CA LEU A 119 0.18 -9.50 14.20
C LEU A 119 -0.60 -10.80 14.42
N ALA A 120 -1.09 -11.06 15.64
CA ALA A 120 -1.96 -12.20 15.92
C ALA A 120 -3.24 -12.15 15.06
N LEU A 121 -3.90 -10.99 14.99
CA LEU A 121 -5.06 -10.78 14.12
C LEU A 121 -4.72 -11.02 12.65
N LEU A 122 -3.61 -10.48 12.16
CA LEU A 122 -3.21 -10.60 10.76
C LEU A 122 -2.88 -12.04 10.36
N GLU A 123 -2.23 -12.82 11.24
CA GLU A 123 -2.00 -14.24 10.98
C GLU A 123 -3.31 -15.04 10.98
N ALA A 124 -4.22 -14.77 11.93
CA ALA A 124 -5.55 -15.40 11.94
C ALA A 124 -6.37 -15.04 10.68
N ALA A 125 -6.27 -13.80 10.21
CA ALA A 125 -6.92 -13.34 8.99
C ALA A 125 -6.36 -14.07 7.74
N ARG A 126 -5.04 -14.27 7.65
CA ARG A 126 -4.42 -15.04 6.54
C ARG A 126 -4.80 -16.52 6.55
N ALA A 127 -5.03 -17.10 7.73
CA ALA A 127 -5.51 -18.47 7.85
C ALA A 127 -7.00 -18.64 7.47
N THR A 128 -7.76 -17.54 7.39
CA THR A 128 -9.20 -17.57 7.09
C THR A 128 -9.44 -17.90 5.61
N ARG A 129 -10.40 -18.81 5.35
CA ARG A 129 -10.86 -19.17 4.00
C ARG A 129 -12.39 -18.95 3.87
N PRO A 130 -12.89 -18.35 2.77
CA PRO A 130 -12.12 -17.73 1.67
C PRO A 130 -11.30 -16.53 2.15
N ARG A 131 -10.26 -16.16 1.38
CA ARG A 131 -9.37 -15.06 1.70
C ARG A 131 -10.17 -13.76 1.84
N LEU A 132 -9.92 -13.02 2.92
CA LEU A 132 -10.50 -11.70 3.18
C LEU A 132 -9.52 -10.58 2.82
N ALA A 133 -10.03 -9.35 2.62
CA ALA A 133 -9.19 -8.19 2.35
C ALA A 133 -8.64 -7.57 3.65
N ILE A 134 -7.40 -7.12 3.65
CA ILE A 134 -6.81 -6.44 4.81
C ILE A 134 -6.29 -5.05 4.40
N LEU A 135 -6.78 -4.00 5.06
CA LEU A 135 -6.41 -2.62 4.79
C LEU A 135 -5.81 -1.95 6.03
N SER A 136 -4.80 -1.11 5.84
CA SER A 136 -4.31 -0.19 6.87
C SER A 136 -5.00 1.14 6.68
N SER A 137 -5.47 1.78 7.74
CA SER A 137 -5.96 3.15 7.72
C SER A 137 -4.97 4.07 8.41
N ILE A 138 -4.65 5.20 7.77
CA ILE A 138 -3.77 6.24 8.33
C ILE A 138 -4.33 7.63 8.07
N ARG A 139 -3.92 8.58 8.91
CA ARG A 139 -4.21 10.01 8.71
C ARG A 139 -3.23 10.66 7.73
N ASP A 140 -3.45 11.94 7.51
CA ASP A 140 -2.68 12.83 6.63
C ASP A 140 -1.17 12.87 6.90
N ILE A 141 -0.78 13.09 8.16
CA ILE A 141 0.61 13.25 8.56
C ILE A 141 0.97 12.17 9.56
N LEU A 142 2.04 11.46 9.25
CA LEU A 142 2.67 10.50 10.14
C LEU A 142 3.96 11.07 10.71
N GLN A 143 4.29 10.67 11.93
CA GLN A 143 5.62 10.91 12.47
C GLN A 143 6.60 10.01 11.71
N PRO A 144 7.63 10.57 11.04
CA PRO A 144 8.58 9.75 10.29
C PRO A 144 9.30 8.76 11.22
N PRO A 145 9.69 7.59 10.72
CA PRO A 145 10.38 6.62 11.54
C PRO A 145 11.75 7.15 11.96
N SER A 146 12.14 6.92 13.20
CA SER A 146 13.45 7.35 13.72
C SER A 146 14.66 6.69 13.02
N LYS A 147 14.44 5.62 12.24
CA LYS A 147 15.47 4.86 11.53
C LYS A 147 14.90 4.35 10.20
N PRO A 148 15.64 4.42 9.07
CA PRO A 148 15.16 3.95 7.76
C PRO A 148 14.72 2.48 7.75
N GLN A 149 15.38 1.61 8.53
CA GLN A 149 15.04 0.19 8.62
C GLN A 149 13.59 -0.05 9.08
N ARG A 150 13.00 0.88 9.84
CA ARG A 150 11.59 0.77 10.26
C ARG A 150 10.62 1.00 9.11
N ALA A 151 10.95 1.87 8.16
CA ALA A 151 10.16 2.04 6.94
C ALA A 151 10.19 0.74 6.12
N ALA A 152 11.37 0.13 5.95
CA ALA A 152 11.53 -1.15 5.26
C ALA A 152 10.72 -2.28 5.94
N GLN A 153 10.78 -2.41 7.27
CA GLN A 153 9.97 -3.38 8.03
C GLN A 153 8.45 -3.12 7.89
N THR A 154 8.04 -1.86 7.79
CA THR A 154 6.63 -1.50 7.57
C THR A 154 6.19 -1.97 6.18
N LEU A 155 7.00 -1.72 5.15
CA LEU A 155 6.74 -2.17 3.78
C LEU A 155 6.69 -3.70 3.67
N GLU A 156 7.61 -4.41 4.33
CA GLU A 156 7.62 -5.87 4.37
C GLU A 156 6.32 -6.43 4.97
N ARG A 157 5.86 -5.86 6.10
CA ARG A 157 4.58 -6.23 6.71
C ARG A 157 3.40 -5.90 5.80
N LEU A 158 3.39 -4.73 5.17
CA LEU A 158 2.36 -4.35 4.21
C LEU A 158 2.27 -5.37 3.07
N GLY A 159 3.40 -5.74 2.46
CA GLY A 159 3.44 -6.76 1.42
C GLY A 159 2.95 -8.13 1.87
N ARG A 160 3.32 -8.54 3.08
CA ARG A 160 2.97 -9.85 3.64
C ARG A 160 1.47 -9.96 3.96
N TYR A 161 0.87 -8.93 4.53
CA TYR A 161 -0.49 -9.03 5.10
C TYR A 161 -1.52 -8.14 4.41
N TYR A 162 -1.16 -6.96 3.93
CA TYR A 162 -2.11 -5.94 3.50
C TYR A 162 -2.34 -5.96 1.99
N ASP A 163 -3.53 -5.55 1.58
CA ASP A 163 -3.92 -5.40 0.17
C ASP A 163 -3.95 -3.91 -0.25
N GLY A 164 -3.91 -2.97 0.70
CA GLY A 164 -3.85 -1.53 0.46
C GLY A 164 -3.77 -0.69 1.74
N VAL A 165 -3.51 0.60 1.58
CA VAL A 165 -3.42 1.60 2.66
C VAL A 165 -4.35 2.78 2.36
N LEU A 166 -5.37 2.97 3.19
CA LEU A 166 -6.27 4.11 3.12
C LEU A 166 -5.58 5.33 3.76
N VAL A 167 -5.40 6.40 2.99
CA VAL A 167 -4.79 7.65 3.46
C VAL A 167 -5.87 8.72 3.58
N HIS A 168 -6.17 9.13 4.81
CA HIS A 168 -7.22 10.12 5.12
C HIS A 168 -6.74 11.56 4.93
N ALA A 169 -6.34 11.85 3.69
CA ALA A 169 -5.93 13.14 3.18
C ALA A 169 -6.28 13.29 1.71
N ASP A 170 -6.21 14.53 1.24
CA ASP A 170 -6.20 14.86 -0.18
C ASP A 170 -4.73 14.90 -0.66
N GLU A 171 -4.39 14.06 -1.64
CA GLU A 171 -3.04 13.95 -2.19
C GLU A 171 -2.51 15.27 -2.75
N SER A 172 -3.40 16.11 -3.28
CA SER A 172 -3.03 17.42 -3.82
C SER A 172 -2.61 18.40 -2.72
N VAL A 173 -3.03 18.19 -1.47
CA VAL A 173 -2.73 19.04 -0.32
C VAL A 173 -1.52 18.51 0.45
N ILE A 174 -1.61 17.26 0.91
CA ILE A 174 -0.55 16.61 1.69
C ILE A 174 -0.44 15.17 1.21
N PRO A 175 0.45 14.88 0.24
CA PRO A 175 0.79 13.51 -0.10
C PRO A 175 1.54 12.86 1.07
N LEU A 176 1.42 11.54 1.22
CA LEU A 176 2.02 10.81 2.34
C LEU A 176 3.56 10.95 2.36
N ASP A 177 4.19 11.04 1.19
CA ASP A 177 5.63 11.19 1.03
C ASP A 177 6.19 12.51 1.61
N ALA A 178 5.32 13.48 1.90
CA ALA A 178 5.67 14.69 2.64
C ALA A 178 6.02 14.43 4.11
N SER A 179 5.52 13.34 4.70
CA SER A 179 5.69 13.04 6.13
C SER A 179 6.28 11.66 6.44
N TRP A 180 6.22 10.73 5.48
CA TRP A 180 6.66 9.36 5.65
C TRP A 180 7.41 8.87 4.40
N PRO A 181 8.48 8.06 4.53
CA PRO A 181 9.17 7.50 3.35
C PRO A 181 8.25 6.61 2.52
N VAL A 182 8.01 6.99 1.26
CA VAL A 182 7.20 6.23 0.30
C VAL A 182 8.08 5.85 -0.90
N ASP A 183 8.24 4.56 -1.14
CA ASP A 183 8.86 4.06 -2.37
C ASP A 183 7.80 3.75 -3.44
N LYS A 184 8.25 3.36 -4.64
CA LYS A 184 7.34 3.03 -5.75
C LYS A 184 6.38 1.89 -5.40
N ALA A 185 6.81 0.93 -4.57
CA ALA A 185 5.99 -0.20 -4.16
C ALA A 185 4.83 0.24 -3.25
N LEU A 186 5.13 1.04 -2.23
CA LEU A 186 4.12 1.60 -1.33
C LEU A 186 3.19 2.57 -2.07
N ALA A 187 3.72 3.43 -2.94
CA ALA A 187 2.93 4.40 -3.70
C ALA A 187 1.77 3.75 -4.47
N ARG A 188 2.00 2.58 -5.09
CA ARG A 188 0.96 1.82 -5.83
C ARG A 188 -0.14 1.23 -4.93
N ARG A 189 0.04 1.31 -3.61
CA ARG A 189 -0.87 0.73 -2.61
C ARG A 189 -1.52 1.79 -1.74
N LEU A 190 -1.24 3.08 -1.99
CA LEU A 190 -1.89 4.19 -1.32
C LEU A 190 -3.22 4.48 -1.98
N ASP A 191 -4.25 4.54 -1.16
CA ASP A 191 -5.61 4.84 -1.53
C ASP A 191 -6.04 6.09 -0.76
N TYR A 192 -5.79 7.27 -1.35
CA TYR A 192 -6.27 8.52 -0.76
C TYR A 192 -7.79 8.55 -0.71
N THR A 193 -8.34 8.91 0.44
CA THR A 193 -9.79 8.99 0.65
C THR A 193 -10.29 10.43 0.69
N GLY A 194 -9.40 11.41 0.86
CA GLY A 194 -9.76 12.71 1.39
C GLY A 194 -9.86 12.69 2.91
N TYR A 195 -10.12 13.86 3.48
CA TYR A 195 -10.25 14.05 4.92
C TYR A 195 -11.59 13.52 5.44
N VAL A 196 -11.53 12.85 6.59
CA VAL A 196 -12.70 12.29 7.27
C VAL A 196 -13.32 13.38 8.13
N ALA A 197 -14.29 14.10 7.56
CA ALA A 197 -15.05 15.15 8.24
C ALA A 197 -16.39 14.62 8.78
N ASP A 198 -16.81 15.08 9.98
CA ASP A 198 -18.17 14.82 10.47
C ASP A 198 -19.14 15.87 9.90
N ARG A 199 -19.65 15.59 8.69
CA ARG A 199 -20.55 16.52 7.99
C ARG A 199 -21.86 16.76 8.74
N ARG A 200 -22.31 15.82 9.57
CA ARG A 200 -23.53 15.99 10.39
C ARG A 200 -23.35 17.14 11.37
N ARG A 201 -22.16 17.27 11.96
CA ARG A 201 -21.81 18.37 12.87
C ARG A 201 -21.74 19.73 12.18
N ALA A 202 -21.29 19.77 10.92
CA ALA A 202 -21.22 21.01 10.15
C ALA A 202 -22.60 21.53 9.69
N LEU A 203 -23.61 20.66 9.58
CA LEU A 203 -24.94 21.00 9.05
C LEU A 203 -26.02 21.16 10.13
N ALA A 204 -25.74 20.84 11.40
CA ALA A 204 -26.78 20.59 12.39
C ALA A 204 -27.33 21.81 13.15
N LEU A 205 -26.74 23.01 13.05
CA LEU A 205 -27.20 24.14 13.86
C LEU A 205 -27.36 25.41 13.02
N PRO A 206 -28.60 25.92 12.84
CA PRO A 206 -28.80 27.28 12.39
C PRO A 206 -28.37 28.20 13.54
N LEU A 207 -27.32 28.98 13.32
CA LEU A 207 -27.15 30.19 14.12
C LEU A 207 -28.17 31.21 13.58
N ASP A 208 -28.95 31.81 14.47
CA ASP A 208 -29.59 33.08 14.17
C ASP A 208 -28.49 33.98 13.60
N ALA A 209 -28.66 34.40 12.35
CA ALA A 209 -27.68 35.14 11.55
C ALA A 209 -27.52 36.58 12.06
N GLY A 210 -27.24 36.73 13.35
CA GLY A 210 -26.92 37.97 14.05
C GLY A 210 -25.47 38.36 13.83
N ASN A 211 -25.24 38.97 12.67
CA ASN A 211 -24.06 39.72 12.24
C ASN A 211 -22.75 38.94 12.05
N GLY A 212 -22.34 38.81 10.77
CA GLY A 212 -20.93 38.69 10.40
C GLY A 212 -20.08 39.82 11.02
N GLY A 213 -18.76 39.67 11.04
CA GLY A 213 -17.88 40.57 11.79
C GLY A 213 -17.21 39.97 13.04
N GLU A 214 -17.14 38.63 13.17
CA GLU A 214 -16.50 37.96 14.31
C GLU A 214 -15.20 37.23 13.91
N VAL A 215 -14.16 37.38 14.74
CA VAL A 215 -12.93 36.56 14.70
C VAL A 215 -13.07 35.44 15.73
N VAL A 216 -13.05 34.19 15.25
CA VAL A 216 -13.16 33.01 16.11
C VAL A 216 -11.78 32.43 16.35
N VAL A 217 -11.39 32.28 17.62
CA VAL A 217 -10.07 31.81 18.04
C VAL A 217 -10.17 30.45 18.72
N SER A 218 -9.39 29.46 18.28
CA SER A 218 -9.39 28.11 18.85
C SER A 218 -7.99 27.51 18.92
N GLY A 219 -7.52 27.20 20.12
CA GLY A 219 -6.21 26.60 20.35
C GLY A 219 -6.25 25.12 20.70
N GLY A 220 -7.40 24.46 20.57
CA GLY A 220 -7.55 23.06 20.98
C GLY A 220 -7.54 22.86 22.51
N GLY A 221 -7.23 21.63 22.93
CA GLY A 221 -7.41 21.17 24.32
C GLY A 221 -6.28 21.48 25.30
N SER A 222 -5.08 21.80 24.81
CA SER A 222 -3.86 21.85 25.64
C SER A 222 -3.59 23.25 26.19
N SER A 223 -2.87 23.33 27.31
CA SER A 223 -2.37 24.60 27.87
C SER A 223 -1.41 25.35 26.94
N ALA A 224 -0.84 24.66 25.94
CA ALA A 224 -0.04 25.26 24.87
C ALA A 224 -0.80 26.34 24.07
N SER A 225 -2.14 26.33 24.11
CA SER A 225 -2.99 27.33 23.48
C SER A 225 -3.01 28.70 24.16
N LEU A 226 -2.54 28.80 25.41
CA LEU A 226 -2.65 30.03 26.20
C LEU A 226 -1.92 31.22 25.57
N GLN A 227 -0.78 30.99 24.92
CA GLN A 227 -0.05 32.04 24.21
C GLN A 227 -0.88 32.60 23.03
N LEU A 228 -1.57 31.72 22.29
CA LEU A 228 -2.49 32.12 21.22
C LEU A 228 -3.62 32.98 21.75
N PHE A 229 -4.24 32.56 22.86
CA PHE A 229 -5.34 33.30 23.46
C PHE A 229 -4.91 34.66 24.00
N ALA A 230 -3.75 34.74 24.63
CA ALA A 230 -3.19 36.02 25.10
C ALA A 230 -2.89 36.98 23.93
N ALA A 231 -2.29 36.49 22.84
CA ALA A 231 -2.04 37.29 21.64
C ALA A 231 -3.33 37.78 20.99
N ALA A 232 -4.37 36.92 20.94
CA ALA A 232 -5.69 37.27 20.44
C ALA A 232 -6.37 38.36 21.29
N SER A 233 -6.36 38.24 22.62
CA SER A 233 -6.89 39.28 23.51
C SER A 233 -6.16 40.60 23.34
N GLY A 234 -4.83 40.58 23.16
CA GLY A 234 -4.05 41.79 22.89
C GLY A 234 -4.34 42.41 21.52
N ALA A 235 -4.60 41.58 20.49
CA ALA A 235 -4.99 42.04 19.16
C ALA A 235 -6.37 42.70 19.18
N ALA A 236 -7.32 42.12 19.93
CA ALA A 236 -8.69 42.62 20.04
C ALA A 236 -8.78 44.05 20.63
N LEU A 237 -7.81 44.48 21.43
CA LEU A 237 -7.74 45.87 21.93
C LEU A 237 -7.57 46.91 20.82
N GLN A 238 -7.05 46.51 19.66
CA GLN A 238 -6.75 47.38 18.51
C GLN A 238 -7.68 47.09 17.32
N ASP A 239 -8.74 46.31 17.52
CA ASP A 239 -9.64 45.85 16.46
C ASP A 239 -11.10 46.05 16.86
N ALA A 240 -11.91 46.62 15.97
CA ALA A 240 -13.32 46.91 16.23
C ALA A 240 -14.23 45.67 16.11
N ARG A 241 -13.73 44.57 15.52
CA ARG A 241 -14.49 43.33 15.38
C ARG A 241 -14.79 42.68 16.73
N ARG A 242 -15.79 41.81 16.75
CA ARG A 242 -16.03 40.92 17.90
C ARG A 242 -15.04 39.76 17.84
N TRP A 243 -14.55 39.34 19.00
CA TRP A 243 -13.65 38.21 19.11
C TRP A 243 -14.26 37.15 20.02
N ARG A 244 -14.15 35.89 19.62
CA ARG A 244 -14.61 34.74 20.40
C ARG A 244 -13.48 33.76 20.59
N ILE A 245 -13.02 33.63 21.83
CA ILE A 245 -11.98 32.69 22.21
C ILE A 245 -12.61 31.43 22.79
N LEU A 246 -12.41 30.31 22.11
CA LEU A 246 -12.88 28.99 22.51
C LEU A 246 -11.74 28.20 23.17
N VAL A 247 -11.84 28.05 24.49
CA VAL A 247 -10.82 27.41 25.33
C VAL A 247 -11.16 25.94 25.54
N GLY A 248 -10.24 25.05 25.19
CA GLY A 248 -10.44 23.61 25.38
C GLY A 248 -10.66 23.18 26.83
N HIS A 249 -11.45 22.13 27.02
CA HIS A 249 -11.83 21.63 28.36
C HIS A 249 -10.66 21.08 29.19
N ALA A 250 -9.53 20.72 28.57
CA ALA A 250 -8.34 20.27 29.28
C ALA A 250 -7.44 21.42 29.76
N VAL A 251 -7.77 22.68 29.45
CA VAL A 251 -7.13 23.86 30.05
C VAL A 251 -7.72 24.10 31.45
N ALA A 252 -6.85 24.15 32.46
CA ALA A 252 -7.23 24.31 33.87
C ALA A 252 -8.16 25.51 34.12
N GLU A 253 -9.15 25.34 35.01
CA GLU A 253 -10.14 26.37 35.37
C GLU A 253 -9.51 27.69 35.81
N ALA A 254 -8.40 27.64 36.56
CA ALA A 254 -7.69 28.84 36.97
C ALA A 254 -7.16 29.66 35.78
N ALA A 255 -6.61 29.00 34.75
CA ALA A 255 -6.11 29.67 33.56
C ALA A 255 -7.26 30.21 32.69
N TYR A 256 -8.36 29.47 32.59
CA TYR A 256 -9.58 29.93 31.92
C TYR A 256 -10.19 31.15 32.60
N GLY A 257 -10.37 31.11 33.92
CA GLY A 257 -10.94 32.21 34.70
C GLY A 257 -10.09 33.47 34.59
N LYS A 258 -8.75 33.33 34.62
CA LYS A 258 -7.83 34.46 34.38
C LYS A 258 -8.04 35.08 33.00
N LEU A 259 -8.04 34.27 31.94
CA LEU A 259 -8.23 34.74 30.58
C LEU A 259 -9.58 35.43 30.39
N ALA A 260 -10.65 34.91 31.00
CA ALA A 260 -11.99 35.50 30.94
C ALA A 260 -12.09 36.83 31.69
N ALA A 261 -11.44 36.96 32.86
CA ALA A 261 -11.44 38.18 33.65
C ALA A 261 -10.62 39.31 33.01
N GLU A 262 -9.56 38.97 32.29
CA GLU A 262 -8.66 39.92 31.61
C GLU A 262 -9.13 40.24 30.17
N ALA A 263 -10.25 39.65 29.71
CA ALA A 263 -10.75 39.82 28.35
C ALA A 263 -11.26 41.25 28.09
N PRO A 264 -10.85 41.90 26.99
CA PRO A 264 -11.42 43.17 26.54
C PRO A 264 -12.93 43.12 26.29
N ALA A 265 -13.60 44.28 26.27
CA ALA A 265 -15.06 44.38 26.13
C ALA A 265 -15.62 43.76 24.83
N ASN A 266 -14.82 43.69 23.76
CA ASN A 266 -15.18 43.07 22.48
C ASN A 266 -14.77 41.58 22.38
N VAL A 267 -14.25 40.98 23.45
CA VAL A 267 -13.82 39.58 23.50
C VAL A 267 -14.76 38.76 24.38
N SER A 268 -15.27 37.65 23.84
CA SER A 268 -15.98 36.61 24.59
C SER A 268 -15.06 35.40 24.80
N VAL A 269 -14.97 34.91 26.04
CA VAL A 269 -14.15 33.74 26.39
C VAL A 269 -15.05 32.60 26.84
N GLU A 270 -15.18 31.58 26.01
CA GLU A 270 -16.09 30.44 26.22
C GLU A 270 -15.31 29.14 26.24
N ARG A 271 -15.86 28.10 26.88
CA ARG A 271 -15.35 26.74 26.73
C ARG A 271 -15.62 26.23 25.32
N ALA A 272 -14.76 25.33 24.83
CA ALA A 272 -14.86 24.78 23.48
C ALA A 272 -16.25 24.18 23.21
N ARG A 273 -16.91 24.65 22.15
CA ARG A 273 -18.31 24.27 21.87
C ARG A 273 -18.43 23.15 20.85
N ARG A 274 -19.52 22.39 20.96
CA ARG A 274 -19.87 21.34 20.00
C ARG A 274 -20.25 21.92 18.63
N ASP A 275 -20.75 23.14 18.56
CA ASP A 275 -21.16 23.82 17.33
C ASP A 275 -20.07 24.67 16.69
N PHE A 276 -18.80 24.40 17.01
CA PHE A 276 -17.65 25.08 16.41
C PHE A 276 -17.70 25.20 14.86
N PRO A 277 -18.06 24.14 14.10
CA PRO A 277 -18.25 24.28 12.66
C PRO A 277 -19.31 25.33 12.26
N SER A 278 -20.42 25.43 12.98
CA SER A 278 -21.44 26.46 12.72
C SER A 278 -20.89 27.87 13.00
N LEU A 279 -20.09 28.04 14.06
CA LEU A 279 -19.42 29.32 14.34
C LEU A 279 -18.47 29.71 13.20
N LEU A 280 -17.73 28.74 12.64
CA LEU A 280 -16.82 28.98 11.52
C LEU A 280 -17.54 29.39 10.23
N GLN A 281 -18.79 28.97 10.00
CA GLN A 281 -19.54 29.34 8.79
C GLN A 281 -19.89 30.83 8.74
N VAL A 282 -20.06 31.46 9.90
CA VAL A 282 -20.45 32.88 10.03
C VAL A 282 -19.29 33.78 10.47
N ALA A 283 -18.13 33.20 10.77
CA ALA A 283 -16.93 33.94 11.14
C ALA A 283 -16.29 34.64 9.93
N ASP A 284 -15.75 35.84 10.15
CA ASP A 284 -14.94 36.52 9.13
C ASP A 284 -13.60 35.80 8.95
N VAL A 285 -12.98 35.44 10.07
CA VAL A 285 -11.68 34.75 10.15
C VAL A 285 -11.66 33.79 11.34
N SER A 286 -11.12 32.60 11.10
CA SER A 286 -10.69 31.67 12.13
C SER A 286 -9.20 31.86 12.43
N VAL A 287 -8.86 32.08 13.70
CA VAL A 287 -7.46 32.06 14.16
C VAL A 287 -7.27 30.79 14.99
N SER A 288 -6.58 29.80 14.46
CA SER A 288 -6.57 28.48 15.07
C SER A 288 -5.21 27.81 15.10
N GLN A 289 -4.99 26.96 16.11
CA GLN A 289 -3.93 25.95 16.02
C GLN A 289 -4.25 24.95 14.90
N ALA A 290 -3.22 24.49 14.18
CA ALA A 290 -3.36 23.65 12.99
C ALA A 290 -3.50 22.15 13.31
N GLY A 291 -4.31 21.82 14.33
CA GLY A 291 -4.70 20.45 14.65
C GLY A 291 -5.59 19.84 13.56
N TYR A 292 -5.53 18.52 13.37
CA TYR A 292 -6.26 17.80 12.30
C TYR A 292 -7.75 18.19 12.26
N ASN A 293 -8.51 17.98 13.34
CA ASN A 293 -9.95 18.22 13.37
C ASN A 293 -10.29 19.69 13.07
N THR A 294 -9.56 20.63 13.67
CA THR A 294 -9.78 22.07 13.47
C THR A 294 -9.55 22.48 12.03
N VAL A 295 -8.48 21.98 11.40
CA VAL A 295 -8.22 22.21 9.98
C VAL A 295 -9.33 21.62 9.12
N ILE A 296 -9.82 20.41 9.43
CA ILE A 296 -10.91 19.80 8.66
C ILE A 296 -12.19 20.63 8.78
N ASP A 297 -12.53 21.12 9.98
CA ASP A 297 -13.69 21.98 10.21
C ASP A 297 -13.56 23.29 9.41
N ILE A 298 -12.38 23.94 9.42
CA ILE A 298 -12.10 25.14 8.62
C ILE A 298 -12.29 24.88 7.12
N LEU A 299 -11.73 23.77 6.62
CA LEU A 299 -11.85 23.39 5.22
C LEU A 299 -13.29 23.07 4.83
N ALA A 300 -14.06 22.45 5.73
CA ALA A 300 -15.45 22.09 5.50
C ALA A 300 -16.41 23.28 5.49
N THR A 301 -16.09 24.34 6.22
CA THR A 301 -16.92 25.54 6.28
C THR A 301 -16.48 26.61 5.29
N GLY A 302 -15.28 26.47 4.72
CA GLY A 302 -14.69 27.49 3.83
C GLY A 302 -14.29 28.77 4.56
N ALA A 303 -14.08 28.70 5.88
CA ALA A 303 -13.67 29.84 6.67
C ALA A 303 -12.26 30.31 6.25
N ARG A 304 -12.06 31.64 6.16
CA ARG A 304 -10.71 32.21 6.06
C ARG A 304 -9.95 31.88 7.34
N ALA A 305 -8.70 31.44 7.24
CA ALA A 305 -7.95 31.00 8.41
C ALA A 305 -6.56 31.60 8.54
N VAL A 306 -6.24 32.07 9.74
CA VAL A 306 -4.86 32.25 10.21
C VAL A 306 -4.50 31.03 11.06
N LEU A 307 -3.51 30.27 10.62
CA LEU A 307 -3.06 29.07 11.30
C LEU A 307 -1.80 29.38 12.12
N VAL A 308 -1.90 29.12 13.42
CA VAL A 308 -0.82 29.32 14.40
C VAL A 308 -0.41 27.96 14.95
N PRO A 309 0.46 27.19 14.26
CA PRO A 309 0.81 25.85 14.68
C PRO A 309 1.53 25.86 16.04
N PHE A 310 1.26 24.85 16.86
CA PHE A 310 2.06 24.59 18.06
C PHE A 310 3.38 23.92 17.65
N GLU A 311 4.52 24.47 18.07
CA GLU A 311 5.85 24.01 17.63
C GLU A 311 6.72 23.41 18.75
N GLU A 312 6.27 23.43 20.02
CA GLU A 312 7.06 22.88 21.13
C GLU A 312 7.00 21.34 21.18
N GLY A 313 7.95 20.74 21.91
CA GLY A 313 7.98 19.29 22.13
C GLY A 313 8.30 18.45 20.89
N GLY A 314 8.78 19.07 19.80
CA GLY A 314 9.06 18.39 18.54
C GLY A 314 7.81 18.09 17.71
N GLU A 315 6.70 18.78 17.96
CA GLU A 315 5.53 18.79 17.10
C GLU A 315 5.92 19.34 15.72
N LYS A 316 5.67 18.57 14.67
CA LYS A 316 5.93 18.97 13.28
C LYS A 316 4.69 18.90 12.40
N GLU A 317 3.62 18.26 12.87
CA GLU A 317 2.49 17.95 12.02
C GLU A 317 1.56 19.15 11.85
N GLN A 318 1.33 19.92 12.91
CA GLN A 318 0.56 21.16 12.83
C GLN A 318 1.26 22.15 11.91
N ARG A 319 2.59 22.31 12.07
CA ARG A 319 3.38 23.19 11.22
C ARG A 319 3.32 22.77 9.75
N MET A 320 3.54 21.49 9.47
CA MET A 320 3.45 20.97 8.09
C MET A 320 2.06 21.16 7.48
N ARG A 321 0.97 20.92 8.24
CA ARG A 321 -0.39 21.23 7.77
C ARG A 321 -0.54 22.70 7.40
N ALA A 322 -0.12 23.58 8.29
CA ALA A 322 -0.27 25.03 8.10
C ALA A 322 0.55 25.54 6.90
N GLU A 323 1.80 25.10 6.76
CA GLU A 323 2.68 25.44 5.63
C GLU A 323 2.07 25.00 4.29
N ARG A 324 1.52 23.78 4.21
CA ARG A 324 0.91 23.25 2.99
C ARG A 324 -0.36 23.99 2.59
N LEU A 325 -1.21 24.31 3.55
CA LEU A 325 -2.42 25.09 3.28
C LEU A 325 -2.10 26.54 2.89
N ALA A 326 -1.10 27.14 3.53
CA ALA A 326 -0.65 28.48 3.18
C ALA A 326 -0.03 28.54 1.78
N ALA A 327 0.78 27.54 1.40
CA ALA A 327 1.34 27.44 0.06
C ALA A 327 0.27 27.32 -1.05
N GLN A 328 -0.93 26.86 -0.71
CA GLN A 328 -2.09 26.80 -1.61
C GLN A 328 -3.01 28.02 -1.54
N GLY A 329 -2.65 29.05 -0.77
CA GLY A 329 -3.47 30.24 -0.57
C GLY A 329 -4.77 29.99 0.19
N ARG A 330 -4.86 28.89 0.96
CA ARG A 330 -6.06 28.52 1.73
C ARG A 330 -6.06 29.05 3.16
N ALA A 331 -4.89 29.44 3.66
CA ALA A 331 -4.71 30.01 4.98
C ALA A 331 -3.50 30.96 4.98
N VAL A 332 -3.38 31.78 6.02
CA VAL A 332 -2.15 32.49 6.34
C VAL A 332 -1.47 31.78 7.51
N LEU A 333 -0.21 31.40 7.36
CA LEU A 333 0.60 30.89 8.47
C LEU A 333 1.15 32.05 9.30
N LEU A 334 1.08 31.91 10.62
CA LEU A 334 1.80 32.76 11.58
C LEU A 334 2.50 31.84 12.58
N THR A 335 3.83 31.86 12.62
CA THR A 335 4.59 30.95 13.49
C THR A 335 4.49 31.36 14.95
N GLN A 336 4.78 30.44 15.87
CA GLN A 336 4.77 30.74 17.31
C GLN A 336 5.79 31.83 17.68
N ALA A 337 6.92 31.91 16.97
CA ALA A 337 7.95 32.94 17.17
C ALA A 337 7.50 34.34 16.71
N GLU A 338 6.63 34.41 15.71
CA GLU A 338 6.08 35.66 15.18
C GLU A 338 4.80 36.09 15.92
N LEU A 339 4.25 35.25 16.80
CA LEU A 339 2.96 35.45 17.44
C LEU A 339 3.00 36.63 18.42
N ALA A 340 2.45 37.75 17.98
CA ALA A 340 2.23 38.95 18.77
C ALA A 340 0.91 39.63 18.33
N PRO A 341 0.32 40.50 19.16
CA PRO A 341 -0.92 41.21 18.81
C PRO A 341 -0.90 41.89 17.43
N ALA A 342 0.15 42.67 17.13
CA ALA A 342 0.25 43.42 15.88
C ALA A 342 0.45 42.51 14.65
N THR A 343 1.29 41.49 14.76
CA THR A 343 1.54 40.54 13.66
C THR A 343 0.34 39.65 13.40
N LEU A 344 -0.43 39.31 14.43
CA LEU A 344 -1.70 38.60 14.31
C LEU A 344 -2.74 39.43 13.56
N LEU A 345 -2.89 40.73 13.88
CA LEU A 345 -3.78 41.62 13.13
C LEU A 345 -3.37 41.72 11.66
N GLY A 346 -2.08 41.91 11.39
CA GLY A 346 -1.59 41.93 10.01
C GLY A 346 -1.83 40.61 9.28
N ALA A 347 -1.76 39.46 9.96
CA ALA A 347 -2.10 38.16 9.38
C ALA A 347 -3.59 38.04 9.05
N ILE A 348 -4.45 38.57 9.91
CA ILE A 348 -5.89 38.63 9.69
C ILE A 348 -6.23 39.55 8.51
N GLU A 349 -5.60 40.70 8.38
CA GLU A 349 -5.77 41.58 7.23
C GLU A 349 -5.35 40.89 5.93
N ARG A 350 -4.20 40.21 5.93
CA ARG A 350 -3.73 39.43 4.77
C ARG A 350 -4.72 38.34 4.36
N VAL A 351 -5.26 37.58 5.32
CA VAL A 351 -6.20 36.50 4.98
C VAL A 351 -7.54 37.06 4.47
N MET A 352 -7.96 38.23 4.93
CA MET A 352 -9.16 38.91 4.43
C MET A 352 -9.02 39.36 2.98
N CYS A 353 -7.80 39.69 2.53
CA CYS A 353 -7.51 39.99 1.13
C CYS A 353 -7.48 38.75 0.23
N LEU A 354 -7.41 37.54 0.79
CA LEU A 354 -7.51 36.33 -0.02
C LEU A 354 -8.95 36.14 -0.52
N PRO A 355 -9.12 35.56 -1.72
CA PRO A 355 -10.43 35.08 -2.16
C PRO A 355 -11.06 34.27 -1.03
N GLN A 356 -12.36 34.47 -0.79
CA GLN A 356 -13.07 33.57 0.12
C GLN A 356 -12.79 32.15 -0.39
N PRO A 357 -12.43 31.19 0.48
CA PRO A 357 -12.25 29.80 0.09
C PRO A 357 -13.55 29.20 -0.47
N GLY A 358 -13.96 29.62 -1.66
CA GLY A 358 -15.03 29.07 -2.45
C GLY A 358 -14.54 27.77 -3.10
N SER A 359 -15.49 26.96 -3.54
CA SER A 359 -15.37 25.58 -4.03
C SER A 359 -14.40 25.30 -5.20
N ALA A 360 -13.47 26.19 -5.53
CA ALA A 360 -12.50 26.00 -6.61
C ALA A 360 -11.29 25.17 -6.10
N ALA A 361 -11.14 23.99 -6.71
CA ALA A 361 -10.40 22.80 -6.25
C ALA A 361 -10.99 22.21 -4.96
N THR A 362 -12.12 21.49 -5.12
CA THR A 362 -12.81 20.74 -4.06
C THR A 362 -11.85 19.80 -3.35
N ILE A 363 -11.33 20.23 -2.19
CA ILE A 363 -10.64 19.31 -1.28
C ILE A 363 -11.60 18.16 -0.98
N MET A 364 -11.10 16.94 -1.07
CA MET A 364 -11.92 15.77 -0.76
C MET A 364 -12.25 15.72 0.74
N LEU A 365 -13.48 16.08 1.10
CA LEU A 365 -13.98 16.09 2.48
C LEU A 365 -15.01 15.00 2.77
N ASP A 366 -15.34 14.14 1.79
CA ASP A 366 -16.15 12.92 1.98
C ASP A 366 -15.25 11.72 2.32
N GLY A 367 -14.23 11.91 3.17
CA GLY A 367 -13.25 10.87 3.46
C GLY A 367 -13.86 9.58 3.99
N ALA A 368 -14.91 9.69 4.81
CA ALA A 368 -15.64 8.53 5.35
C ALA A 368 -16.37 7.75 4.24
N GLY A 369 -17.12 8.43 3.37
CA GLY A 369 -17.84 7.81 2.26
C GLY A 369 -16.90 7.20 1.22
N VAL A 370 -15.82 7.90 0.87
CA VAL A 370 -14.79 7.37 -0.04
C VAL A 370 -14.10 6.16 0.58
N ALA A 371 -13.71 6.20 1.85
CA ALA A 371 -13.13 5.06 2.56
C ALA A 371 -14.08 3.86 2.54
N ALA A 372 -15.35 4.05 2.87
CA ALA A 372 -16.36 2.99 2.85
C ALA A 372 -16.47 2.31 1.47
N ARG A 373 -16.52 3.09 0.38
CA ARG A 373 -16.52 2.56 -0.99
C ARG A 373 -15.25 1.76 -1.30
N LYS A 374 -14.07 2.27 -0.91
CA LYS A 374 -12.79 1.58 -1.13
C LYS A 374 -12.67 0.28 -0.32
N ILE A 375 -13.15 0.26 0.92
CA ILE A 375 -13.22 -0.93 1.78
C ILE A 375 -14.11 -2.00 1.14
N CYS A 376 -15.30 -1.63 0.66
CA CYS A 376 -16.21 -2.53 -0.05
C CYS A 376 -15.62 -3.05 -1.37
N ALA A 377 -14.91 -2.19 -2.12
CA ALA A 377 -14.23 -2.58 -3.35
C ALA A 377 -13.10 -3.59 -3.06
N ALA A 378 -12.29 -3.36 -2.02
CA ALA A 378 -11.24 -4.28 -1.60
C ALA A 378 -11.81 -5.66 -1.21
N ALA A 379 -12.89 -5.70 -0.42
CA ALA A 379 -13.58 -6.95 -0.09
C ALA A 379 -14.05 -7.71 -1.34
N SER A 380 -14.53 -6.98 -2.36
CA SER A 380 -15.00 -7.56 -3.62
C SER A 380 -13.85 -8.12 -4.45
N ARG A 381 -12.71 -7.40 -4.51
CA ARG A 381 -11.50 -7.88 -5.16
C ARG A 381 -10.97 -9.15 -4.48
N ALA A 382 -10.90 -9.17 -3.15
CA ALA A 382 -10.47 -10.37 -2.41
C ALA A 382 -11.38 -11.58 -2.67
N ALA A 383 -12.70 -11.37 -2.73
CA ALA A 383 -13.64 -12.41 -3.09
C ALA A 383 -13.44 -12.91 -4.54
N ALA A 384 -13.22 -12.00 -5.50
CA ALA A 384 -12.93 -12.36 -6.89
C ALA A 384 -11.64 -13.18 -7.02
N VAL A 385 -10.57 -12.78 -6.31
CA VAL A 385 -9.30 -13.52 -6.25
C VAL A 385 -9.52 -14.91 -5.63
N ALA A 386 -10.27 -15.02 -4.53
CA ALA A 386 -10.57 -16.31 -3.91
C ALA A 386 -11.34 -17.25 -4.86
N GLN A 387 -12.29 -16.72 -5.64
CA GLN A 387 -13.00 -17.51 -6.64
C GLN A 387 -12.09 -17.91 -7.82
N ALA A 388 -11.18 -17.04 -8.25
CA ALA A 388 -10.22 -17.35 -9.31
C ALA A 388 -9.27 -18.49 -8.88
N TRP A 389 -8.80 -18.49 -7.62
CA TRP A 389 -8.07 -19.62 -7.04
C TRP A 389 -8.88 -20.91 -7.05
N GLN A 390 -10.18 -20.85 -6.70
CA GLN A 390 -11.07 -22.02 -6.77
C GLN A 390 -11.23 -22.53 -8.20
N ARG A 391 -11.34 -21.65 -9.19
CA ARG A 391 -11.43 -22.03 -10.60
C ARG A 391 -10.15 -22.67 -11.12
N LEU A 392 -8.98 -22.17 -10.70
CA LEU A 392 -7.70 -22.80 -10.99
C LEU A 392 -7.60 -24.18 -10.37
N ALA A 393 -7.94 -24.32 -9.07
CA ALA A 393 -7.94 -25.63 -8.40
C ALA A 393 -8.88 -26.63 -9.10
N ALA A 394 -10.11 -26.20 -9.44
CA ALA A 394 -11.07 -27.03 -10.17
C ALA A 394 -10.53 -27.47 -11.54
N ALA A 395 -9.90 -26.56 -12.29
CA ALA A 395 -9.26 -26.90 -13.57
C ALA A 395 -8.18 -27.98 -13.40
N LEU A 396 -7.36 -27.88 -12.36
CA LEU A 396 -6.32 -28.86 -12.08
C LEU A 396 -6.91 -30.21 -11.60
N ASP A 397 -7.99 -30.19 -10.80
CA ASP A 397 -8.72 -31.38 -10.38
C ASP A 397 -9.32 -32.14 -11.56
N GLU A 398 -9.95 -31.43 -12.50
CA GLU A 398 -10.48 -31.99 -13.75
C GLU A 398 -9.37 -32.71 -14.56
N ILE A 399 -8.22 -32.04 -14.71
CA ILE A 399 -7.06 -32.59 -15.43
C ILE A 399 -6.54 -33.86 -14.76
N ALA A 400 -6.45 -33.85 -13.42
CA ALA A 400 -6.00 -35.01 -12.66
C ALA A 400 -6.98 -36.19 -12.75
N GLN A 401 -8.29 -35.92 -12.72
CA GLN A 401 -9.33 -36.95 -12.87
C GLN A 401 -9.29 -37.61 -14.25
N ALA A 402 -8.91 -36.86 -15.28
CA ALA A 402 -8.69 -37.38 -16.62
C ALA A 402 -7.37 -38.18 -16.78
N GLY A 403 -6.61 -38.39 -15.69
CA GLY A 403 -5.31 -39.09 -15.73
C GLY A 403 -4.23 -38.34 -16.51
N THR A 404 -4.44 -37.05 -16.76
CA THR A 404 -3.51 -36.21 -17.51
C THR A 404 -2.58 -35.44 -16.57
N THR A 405 -1.35 -35.20 -17.01
CA THR A 405 -0.39 -34.31 -16.34
C THR A 405 -0.13 -33.07 -17.17
N LEU A 406 -0.12 -31.92 -16.52
CA LEU A 406 0.16 -30.60 -17.04
C LEU A 406 1.64 -30.25 -16.83
N PRO A 407 2.45 -30.15 -17.89
CA PRO A 407 3.83 -29.68 -17.76
C PRO A 407 3.84 -28.18 -17.47
N VAL A 408 4.59 -27.79 -16.44
CA VAL A 408 4.82 -26.38 -16.04
C VAL A 408 6.32 -26.16 -15.92
N TRP A 409 6.83 -24.98 -16.22
CA TRP A 409 8.23 -24.65 -15.98
C TRP A 409 8.37 -23.21 -15.49
N TRP A 410 9.48 -22.90 -14.83
CA TRP A 410 9.72 -21.57 -14.24
C TRP A 410 10.99 -20.95 -14.81
N ARG A 411 10.83 -19.78 -15.43
CA ARG A 411 11.89 -18.95 -16.00
C ARG A 411 11.94 -17.61 -15.26
N ASP A 412 13.12 -17.20 -14.85
CA ASP A 412 13.36 -15.88 -14.28
C ASP A 412 14.41 -15.14 -15.10
N ASP A 413 14.08 -13.93 -15.55
CA ASP A 413 14.92 -13.17 -16.49
C ASP A 413 15.82 -12.15 -15.75
N ASP A 414 16.83 -11.65 -16.47
CA ASP A 414 17.74 -10.56 -16.05
C ASP A 414 18.75 -10.84 -14.94
N VAL A 415 19.10 -12.10 -14.66
CA VAL A 415 20.14 -12.38 -13.64
C VAL A 415 21.55 -11.99 -14.13
N VAL A 416 22.29 -11.29 -13.29
CA VAL A 416 23.68 -10.82 -13.58
C VAL A 416 24.67 -11.06 -12.44
N ALA A 417 24.23 -10.94 -11.20
CA ALA A 417 25.05 -11.06 -10.00
C ALA A 417 24.22 -11.54 -8.81
N PRO A 418 24.85 -12.05 -7.73
CA PRO A 418 24.16 -12.37 -6.49
C PRO A 418 23.43 -11.14 -5.94
N SER A 419 22.22 -11.34 -5.42
CA SER A 419 21.43 -10.31 -4.76
C SER A 419 20.53 -10.93 -3.69
N PRO A 420 20.09 -10.17 -2.68
CA PRO A 420 19.10 -10.67 -1.72
C PRO A 420 17.79 -11.12 -2.38
N ALA A 421 17.42 -10.51 -3.51
CA ALA A 421 16.25 -10.91 -4.29
C ALA A 421 16.46 -12.27 -4.99
N LEU A 422 17.67 -12.52 -5.52
CA LEU A 422 18.03 -13.83 -6.07
C LEU A 422 18.05 -14.90 -4.98
N ASP A 423 18.60 -14.60 -3.80
CA ASP A 423 18.61 -15.55 -2.68
C ASP A 423 17.18 -15.91 -2.24
N ARG A 424 16.27 -14.92 -2.23
CA ARG A 424 14.84 -15.17 -1.99
C ARG A 424 14.22 -16.06 -3.07
N LEU A 425 14.53 -15.81 -4.34
CA LEU A 425 14.05 -16.61 -5.47
C LEU A 425 14.50 -18.07 -5.36
N LEU A 426 15.80 -18.29 -5.12
CA LEU A 426 16.40 -19.61 -4.92
C LEU A 426 15.80 -20.31 -3.70
N GLY A 427 15.59 -19.57 -2.61
CA GLY A 427 14.91 -20.07 -1.41
C GLY A 427 13.48 -20.55 -1.69
N LEU A 428 12.72 -19.87 -2.55
CA LEU A 428 11.40 -20.32 -2.99
C LEU A 428 11.48 -21.60 -3.84
N ALA A 429 12.39 -21.63 -4.81
CA ALA A 429 12.61 -22.81 -5.66
C ALA A 429 12.97 -24.05 -4.83
N ALA A 430 13.89 -23.90 -3.87
CA ALA A 430 14.27 -24.97 -2.96
C ALA A 430 13.12 -25.39 -2.03
N ARG A 431 12.41 -24.43 -1.43
CA ARG A 431 11.32 -24.70 -0.48
C ARG A 431 10.17 -25.49 -1.12
N PHE A 432 9.81 -25.18 -2.36
CA PHE A 432 8.74 -25.88 -3.08
C PHE A 432 9.24 -27.04 -3.94
N ASP A 433 10.55 -27.31 -3.91
CA ASP A 433 11.19 -28.34 -4.72
C ASP A 433 10.84 -28.22 -6.22
N VAL A 434 10.97 -27.00 -6.75
CA VAL A 434 10.65 -26.63 -8.15
C VAL A 434 11.94 -26.31 -8.91
N PRO A 435 12.17 -26.84 -10.14
CA PRO A 435 13.30 -26.44 -10.96
C PRO A 435 13.16 -24.99 -11.44
N LEU A 436 14.27 -24.29 -11.56
CA LEU A 436 14.31 -22.89 -11.96
C LEU A 436 15.29 -22.69 -13.12
N ALA A 437 14.83 -22.05 -14.20
CA ALA A 437 15.69 -21.59 -15.27
C ALA A 437 15.99 -20.11 -15.09
N LEU A 438 17.26 -19.76 -14.85
CA LEU A 438 17.70 -18.37 -14.80
C LEU A 438 18.20 -17.92 -16.17
N ALA A 439 17.57 -16.92 -16.75
CA ALA A 439 18.03 -16.29 -17.97
C ALA A 439 19.10 -15.25 -17.63
N ALA A 440 20.36 -15.63 -17.84
CA ALA A 440 21.51 -14.81 -17.48
C ALA A 440 21.92 -13.90 -18.64
N ILE A 441 22.17 -12.62 -18.37
CA ILE A 441 22.68 -11.66 -19.37
C ILE A 441 24.19 -11.91 -19.56
N PRO A 442 24.64 -12.45 -20.70
CA PRO A 442 26.00 -12.99 -20.84
C PRO A 442 27.12 -11.98 -20.57
N LEU A 443 26.98 -10.75 -21.08
CA LEU A 443 28.01 -9.71 -20.91
C LEU A 443 28.05 -9.12 -19.50
N LEU A 444 27.02 -9.34 -18.68
CA LEU A 444 26.91 -8.79 -17.32
C LEU A 444 27.05 -9.87 -16.23
N ALA A 445 26.88 -11.15 -16.59
CA ALA A 445 27.03 -12.28 -15.68
C ALA A 445 28.42 -12.29 -15.02
N THR A 446 28.45 -12.36 -13.69
CA THR A 446 29.68 -12.30 -12.88
C THR A 446 30.16 -13.69 -12.46
N SER A 447 31.45 -13.83 -12.11
CA SER A 447 31.97 -15.07 -11.51
C SER A 447 31.33 -15.36 -10.13
N ALA A 448 31.07 -14.31 -9.35
CA ALA A 448 30.36 -14.43 -8.07
C ALA A 448 28.97 -15.06 -8.21
N LEU A 449 28.28 -14.82 -9.34
CA LEU A 449 27.02 -15.49 -9.65
C LEU A 449 27.24 -17.00 -9.87
N ALA A 450 28.28 -17.38 -10.61
CA ALA A 450 28.63 -18.78 -10.82
C ALA A 450 28.97 -19.49 -9.50
N ASP A 451 29.79 -18.86 -8.66
CA ASP A 451 30.15 -19.39 -7.34
C ASP A 451 28.89 -19.58 -6.46
N ARG A 452 27.99 -18.60 -6.44
CA ARG A 452 26.73 -18.67 -5.69
C ARG A 452 25.82 -19.81 -6.16
N LEU A 453 25.77 -20.07 -7.47
CA LEU A 453 24.88 -21.07 -8.06
C LEU A 453 25.50 -22.48 -8.13
N ALA A 454 26.79 -22.64 -7.80
CA ALA A 454 27.50 -23.91 -7.93
C ALA A 454 26.75 -25.08 -7.25
N GLY A 455 26.25 -24.86 -6.03
CA GLY A 455 25.49 -25.85 -5.25
C GLY A 455 24.03 -26.06 -5.67
N GLU A 456 23.47 -25.23 -6.55
CA GLU A 456 22.04 -25.25 -6.90
C GLU A 456 21.76 -26.28 -8.00
N ALA A 457 21.59 -27.56 -7.65
CA ALA A 457 21.49 -28.68 -8.61
C ALA A 457 20.27 -28.60 -9.56
N ARG A 458 19.20 -27.92 -9.14
CA ARG A 458 17.94 -27.77 -9.89
C ARG A 458 17.82 -26.45 -10.64
N VAL A 459 18.91 -25.69 -10.72
CA VAL A 459 18.97 -24.44 -11.48
C VAL A 459 19.66 -24.66 -12.82
N ASP A 460 18.93 -24.34 -13.90
CA ASP A 460 19.45 -24.25 -15.26
C ASP A 460 19.79 -22.80 -15.59
N ILE A 461 20.85 -22.58 -16.38
CA ILE A 461 21.20 -21.28 -16.94
C ILE A 461 20.83 -21.29 -18.42
N ILE A 462 20.00 -20.33 -18.83
CA ILE A 462 19.71 -20.08 -20.25
C ILE A 462 20.26 -18.71 -20.66
N VAL A 463 20.44 -18.50 -21.96
CA VAL A 463 21.05 -17.26 -22.47
C VAL A 463 19.98 -16.17 -22.57
N HIS A 464 20.19 -15.03 -21.92
CA HIS A 464 19.33 -13.86 -22.05
C HIS A 464 19.94 -12.76 -22.93
N GLY A 465 19.77 -12.89 -24.25
CA GLY A 465 20.33 -11.94 -25.22
C GLY A 465 21.85 -11.84 -25.17
N LEU A 466 22.35 -10.61 -25.13
CA LEU A 466 23.77 -10.25 -25.06
C LEU A 466 24.06 -9.34 -23.87
N ALA A 467 23.46 -8.15 -23.85
CA ALA A 467 23.69 -7.07 -22.88
C ALA A 467 22.39 -6.44 -22.35
N HIS A 468 21.24 -6.89 -22.83
CA HIS A 468 19.92 -6.30 -22.59
C HIS A 468 19.83 -4.82 -23.05
N ARG A 469 20.42 -4.52 -24.23
CA ARG A 469 20.40 -3.18 -24.84
C ARG A 469 19.38 -3.07 -25.96
N ASN A 470 18.62 -1.98 -25.98
CA ASN A 470 17.67 -1.72 -27.06
C ASN A 470 18.40 -1.23 -28.31
N HIS A 471 18.23 -1.92 -29.43
CA HIS A 471 18.76 -1.54 -30.74
C HIS A 471 17.66 -1.11 -31.73
N SER A 472 16.39 -1.11 -31.31
CA SER A 472 15.28 -0.63 -32.15
C SER A 472 15.33 0.90 -32.34
N PRO A 473 14.97 1.41 -33.53
CA PRO A 473 14.78 2.84 -33.76
C PRO A 473 13.78 3.48 -32.78
N GLN A 474 13.90 4.78 -32.54
CA GLN A 474 12.98 5.51 -31.68
C GLN A 474 11.53 5.38 -32.18
N GLY A 475 10.61 5.04 -31.27
CA GLY A 475 9.19 4.81 -31.59
C GLY A 475 8.84 3.36 -31.95
N GLN A 476 9.83 2.48 -32.13
CA GLN A 476 9.59 1.04 -32.30
C GLN A 476 9.67 0.28 -30.98
N LEU A 477 9.08 -0.91 -30.96
CA LEU A 477 9.14 -1.84 -29.83
C LEU A 477 10.59 -2.25 -29.57
N SER A 478 11.02 -2.19 -28.30
CA SER A 478 12.40 -2.50 -27.91
C SER A 478 12.83 -3.92 -28.27
N SER A 479 14.00 -4.06 -28.87
CA SER A 479 14.58 -5.35 -29.27
C SER A 479 16.10 -5.26 -29.27
N GLU A 480 16.78 -6.25 -28.69
CA GLU A 480 18.25 -6.37 -28.79
C GLU A 480 18.65 -7.15 -30.05
N LEU A 481 17.88 -8.18 -30.39
CA LEU A 481 18.18 -9.18 -31.43
C LEU A 481 17.34 -8.98 -32.71
N GLY A 482 16.83 -7.77 -32.93
CA GLY A 482 16.08 -7.38 -34.13
C GLY A 482 16.95 -7.16 -35.37
N ILE A 483 16.31 -6.86 -36.49
CA ILE A 483 16.93 -6.72 -37.83
C ILE A 483 17.84 -5.49 -38.04
N GLY A 484 18.09 -4.69 -36.99
CA GLY A 484 18.85 -3.44 -37.09
C GLY A 484 20.37 -3.62 -37.24
N GLN A 485 20.91 -4.82 -37.03
CA GLN A 485 22.32 -5.15 -37.19
C GLN A 485 22.53 -6.30 -38.18
N PRO A 486 23.68 -6.37 -38.88
CA PRO A 486 23.99 -7.47 -39.79
C PRO A 486 23.80 -8.84 -39.14
N LEU A 487 23.20 -9.78 -39.88
CA LEU A 487 22.85 -11.11 -39.35
C LEU A 487 24.08 -11.86 -38.84
N LEU A 488 25.19 -11.85 -39.59
CA LEU A 488 26.43 -12.53 -39.21
C LEU A 488 27.02 -11.98 -37.91
N ASP A 489 26.97 -10.66 -37.69
CA ASP A 489 27.47 -10.04 -36.46
C ASP A 489 26.61 -10.45 -35.25
N ARG A 490 25.29 -10.48 -35.41
CA ARG A 490 24.36 -10.97 -34.38
C ARG A 490 24.59 -12.45 -34.07
N MET A 491 24.82 -13.29 -35.08
CA MET A 491 25.12 -14.71 -34.92
C MET A 491 26.44 -14.92 -34.16
N ALA A 492 27.52 -14.23 -34.58
CA ALA A 492 28.82 -14.31 -33.93
C ALA A 492 28.77 -13.83 -32.46
N ALA A 493 28.05 -12.74 -32.20
CA ALA A 493 27.86 -12.23 -30.85
C ALA A 493 27.10 -13.24 -29.95
N LEU A 494 26.03 -13.86 -30.46
CA LEU A 494 25.27 -14.88 -29.71
C LEU A 494 26.09 -16.14 -29.44
N TYR A 495 26.89 -16.58 -30.41
CA TYR A 495 27.81 -17.71 -30.20
C TYR A 495 28.81 -17.39 -29.07
N GLY A 496 29.46 -16.22 -29.14
CA GLY A 496 30.38 -15.79 -28.10
C GLY A 496 29.73 -15.63 -26.72
N ALA A 497 28.48 -15.19 -26.69
CA ALA A 497 27.68 -15.07 -25.48
C ALA A 497 27.32 -16.43 -24.86
N HIS A 498 26.96 -17.41 -25.69
CA HIS A 498 26.73 -18.79 -25.25
C HIS A 498 28.02 -19.41 -24.68
N GLU A 499 29.14 -19.31 -25.39
CA GLU A 499 30.44 -19.82 -24.94
C GLU A 499 30.94 -19.14 -23.67
N ARG A 500 30.66 -17.85 -23.50
CA ARG A 500 30.95 -17.14 -22.26
C ARG A 500 30.20 -17.73 -21.08
N LEU A 501 28.89 -17.95 -21.21
CA LEU A 501 28.11 -18.56 -20.12
C LEU A 501 28.56 -20.00 -19.85
N ARG A 502 28.89 -20.78 -20.88
CA ARG A 502 29.46 -22.14 -20.69
C ARG A 502 30.75 -22.13 -19.89
N ARG A 503 31.64 -21.17 -20.13
CA ARG A 503 32.87 -21.01 -19.34
C ARG A 503 32.61 -20.62 -17.89
N LEU A 504 31.54 -19.86 -17.61
CA LEU A 504 31.18 -19.45 -16.24
C LEU A 504 30.44 -20.55 -15.47
N PHE A 505 29.44 -21.17 -16.07
CA PHE A 505 28.47 -22.03 -15.36
C PHE A 505 28.59 -23.52 -15.73
N GLY A 506 29.44 -23.88 -16.69
CA GLY A 506 29.69 -25.26 -17.09
C GLY A 506 28.43 -25.99 -17.54
N ALA A 507 28.20 -27.17 -16.95
CA ALA A 507 27.10 -28.06 -17.30
C ALA A 507 25.70 -27.53 -16.95
N LYS A 508 25.58 -26.43 -16.18
CA LYS A 508 24.29 -25.80 -15.90
C LYS A 508 23.73 -25.04 -17.11
N VAL A 509 24.57 -24.71 -18.10
CA VAL A 509 24.12 -23.98 -19.29
C VAL A 509 23.35 -24.91 -20.22
N VAL A 510 22.10 -24.57 -20.47
CA VAL A 510 21.25 -25.21 -21.46
C VAL A 510 21.31 -24.40 -22.77
N PRO A 511 21.43 -25.02 -23.95
CA PRO A 511 21.48 -24.34 -25.24
C PRO A 511 20.10 -23.80 -25.65
N MET A 512 19.58 -22.88 -24.85
CA MET A 512 18.29 -22.22 -25.03
C MET A 512 18.47 -20.70 -24.95
N LEU A 513 17.82 -19.98 -25.87
CA LEU A 513 17.80 -18.52 -25.90
C LEU A 513 16.46 -18.00 -25.38
N ALA A 514 16.49 -17.07 -24.44
CA ALA A 514 15.37 -16.19 -24.11
C ALA A 514 15.74 -14.76 -24.56
N PRO A 515 15.18 -14.22 -25.65
CA PRO A 515 15.53 -12.89 -26.10
C PRO A 515 14.96 -11.82 -25.15
N PRO A 516 15.70 -10.73 -24.86
CA PRO A 516 15.19 -9.55 -24.18
C PRO A 516 13.87 -9.06 -24.77
N TRP A 517 12.96 -8.62 -23.90
CA TRP A 517 11.58 -8.24 -24.24
C TRP A 517 10.77 -9.34 -24.97
N ASN A 518 11.26 -10.59 -24.99
CA ASN A 518 10.72 -11.71 -25.74
C ASN A 518 10.67 -11.46 -27.27
N ARG A 519 11.63 -10.70 -27.81
CA ARG A 519 11.66 -10.31 -29.25
C ARG A 519 12.97 -10.67 -29.95
N ILE A 520 12.84 -11.34 -31.09
CA ILE A 520 13.95 -11.77 -31.96
C ILE A 520 13.50 -11.65 -33.42
N GLY A 521 14.43 -11.33 -34.34
CA GLY A 521 14.15 -11.34 -35.78
C GLY A 521 13.95 -12.75 -36.34
N GLU A 522 13.07 -12.90 -37.34
CA GLU A 522 12.84 -14.20 -38.01
C GLU A 522 14.14 -14.71 -38.68
N ASP A 523 14.90 -13.80 -39.29
CA ASP A 523 16.18 -14.08 -39.94
C ASP A 523 17.22 -14.74 -39.01
N LEU A 524 17.27 -14.29 -37.76
CA LEU A 524 18.14 -14.86 -36.73
C LEU A 524 17.53 -16.13 -36.13
N THR A 525 16.21 -16.20 -35.99
CA THR A 525 15.49 -17.37 -35.49
C THR A 525 15.78 -18.60 -36.34
N GLU A 526 15.75 -18.46 -37.67
CA GLU A 526 16.07 -19.52 -38.63
C GLU A 526 17.50 -20.08 -38.50
N ARG A 527 18.42 -19.26 -37.97
CA ARG A 527 19.86 -19.59 -37.85
C ARG A 527 20.29 -20.01 -36.46
N LEU A 528 19.39 -20.03 -35.46
CA LEU A 528 19.74 -20.33 -34.07
C LEU A 528 20.46 -21.68 -33.89
N LYS A 529 20.09 -22.70 -34.67
CA LYS A 529 20.76 -24.01 -34.65
C LYS A 529 22.24 -23.92 -35.02
N GLU A 530 22.56 -23.10 -36.03
CA GLU A 530 23.93 -22.88 -36.50
C GLU A 530 24.78 -22.16 -35.45
N VAL A 531 24.14 -21.35 -34.61
CA VAL A 531 24.76 -20.62 -33.48
C VAL A 531 24.92 -21.52 -32.23
N GLY A 532 24.38 -22.75 -32.27
CA GLY A 532 24.51 -23.73 -31.17
C GLY A 532 23.31 -23.77 -30.21
N PHE A 533 22.20 -23.12 -30.55
CA PHE A 533 20.97 -23.19 -29.77
C PHE A 533 20.04 -24.30 -30.26
N ALA A 534 19.49 -25.07 -29.32
CA ALA A 534 18.47 -26.09 -29.58
C ALA A 534 17.07 -25.67 -29.07
N GLY A 535 16.98 -24.54 -28.35
CA GLY A 535 15.72 -24.03 -27.81
C GLY A 535 15.56 -22.52 -27.92
N LEU A 536 14.32 -22.06 -28.04
CA LEU A 536 13.90 -20.67 -27.97
C LEU A 536 12.75 -20.52 -26.97
N SER A 537 12.81 -19.48 -26.14
CA SER A 537 11.74 -19.13 -25.19
C SER A 537 11.32 -17.68 -25.35
N THR A 538 10.09 -17.44 -25.83
CA THR A 538 9.47 -16.11 -25.85
C THR A 538 8.28 -16.08 -24.89
N PHE A 539 7.32 -15.18 -25.12
CA PHE A 539 6.14 -14.99 -24.28
C PHE A 539 4.86 -15.17 -25.10
N LYS A 540 3.83 -15.75 -24.48
CA LYS A 540 2.58 -16.26 -25.09
C LYS A 540 2.79 -17.56 -25.87
N ARG A 541 1.68 -18.15 -26.31
CA ARG A 541 1.66 -19.43 -27.03
C ARG A 541 2.55 -19.41 -28.26
N ARG A 542 3.26 -20.52 -28.48
CA ARG A 542 3.97 -20.77 -29.74
C ARG A 542 2.99 -21.01 -30.89
N ARG A 543 3.42 -20.71 -32.12
CA ARG A 543 2.65 -21.05 -33.35
C ARG A 543 2.89 -22.49 -33.79
N SER A 544 4.10 -22.98 -33.54
CA SER A 544 4.59 -24.31 -33.90
C SER A 544 5.50 -24.84 -32.80
N ARG A 545 5.64 -26.17 -32.72
CA ARG A 545 6.53 -26.82 -31.75
C ARG A 545 8.00 -26.44 -31.94
N GLU A 546 8.40 -26.25 -33.19
CA GLU A 546 9.74 -25.77 -33.56
C GLU A 546 9.65 -24.33 -34.04
N ALA A 547 10.51 -23.44 -33.52
CA ALA A 547 10.64 -22.07 -34.01
C ALA A 547 11.39 -22.02 -35.35
N ALA A 548 12.30 -22.98 -35.55
CA ALA A 548 13.04 -23.23 -36.77
C ALA A 548 13.46 -24.72 -36.78
N PRO A 549 13.76 -25.33 -37.94
CA PRO A 549 14.19 -26.73 -38.00
C PRO A 549 15.36 -27.01 -37.06
N GLY A 550 15.14 -27.84 -36.05
CA GLY A 550 16.17 -28.13 -35.05
C GLY A 550 16.02 -27.40 -33.72
N VAL A 551 15.18 -26.36 -33.65
CA VAL A 551 15.07 -25.43 -32.52
C VAL A 551 13.66 -25.50 -31.92
N ILE A 552 13.54 -26.09 -30.73
CA ILE A 552 12.26 -26.25 -30.05
C ILE A 552 11.82 -24.94 -29.40
N GLN A 553 10.55 -24.59 -29.53
CA GLN A 553 10.00 -23.42 -28.86
C GLN A 553 9.24 -23.83 -27.60
N VAL A 554 9.64 -23.28 -26.45
CA VAL A 554 8.92 -23.42 -25.17
C VAL A 554 8.81 -22.05 -24.53
N ASN A 555 7.61 -21.47 -24.55
CA ASN A 555 7.40 -20.11 -24.09
C ASN A 555 6.94 -20.03 -22.63
N THR A 556 6.92 -18.80 -22.13
CA THR A 556 6.26 -18.42 -20.89
C THR A 556 4.92 -17.75 -21.15
N HIS A 557 4.03 -17.77 -20.16
CA HIS A 557 2.62 -17.40 -20.32
C HIS A 557 2.10 -16.54 -19.17
N VAL A 558 2.60 -16.77 -17.95
CA VAL A 558 2.20 -16.03 -16.76
C VAL A 558 3.34 -15.10 -16.37
N ASP A 559 3.10 -13.79 -16.43
CA ASP A 559 3.99 -12.75 -15.91
C ASP A 559 3.24 -11.96 -14.83
N PRO A 560 3.68 -12.00 -13.56
CA PRO A 560 3.01 -11.30 -12.48
C PRO A 560 3.28 -9.79 -12.48
N VAL A 561 4.25 -9.29 -13.24
CA VAL A 561 4.64 -7.88 -13.24
C VAL A 561 3.75 -7.05 -14.17
N PHE A 562 3.22 -5.94 -13.66
CA PHE A 562 2.39 -5.01 -14.42
C PHE A 562 3.22 -3.94 -15.15
N TRP A 563 3.90 -4.35 -16.20
CA TRP A 563 4.79 -3.48 -17.00
C TRP A 563 4.11 -2.22 -17.56
N ARG A 564 2.82 -2.29 -17.89
CA ARG A 564 2.07 -1.14 -18.46
C ARG A 564 1.80 -0.03 -17.44
N GLY A 565 1.80 -0.32 -16.14
CA GLY A 565 1.47 0.62 -15.07
C GLY A 565 2.63 0.94 -14.14
N HIS A 566 3.84 1.01 -14.69
CA HIS A 566 5.08 1.31 -13.95
C HIS A 566 5.50 0.21 -12.95
N GLY A 567 5.07 -1.04 -13.11
CA GLY A 567 5.49 -2.20 -12.28
C GLY A 567 4.48 -2.59 -11.19
N GLY A 568 4.87 -3.52 -10.33
CA GLY A 568 4.01 -4.12 -9.29
C GLY A 568 3.17 -5.29 -9.79
N LEU A 569 2.25 -5.79 -8.95
CA LEU A 569 1.46 -6.99 -9.24
C LEU A 569 0.32 -6.70 -10.23
N ARG A 570 0.24 -7.47 -11.31
CA ARG A 570 -0.89 -7.51 -12.26
C ARG A 570 -2.17 -8.00 -11.55
N ASP A 571 -3.35 -7.72 -12.11
CA ASP A 571 -4.63 -8.13 -11.52
C ASP A 571 -4.68 -9.65 -11.24
N GLU A 572 -4.63 -10.02 -9.95
CA GLU A 572 -4.47 -11.42 -9.51
C GLU A 572 -5.58 -12.32 -10.03
N ALA A 573 -6.84 -11.87 -9.99
CA ALA A 573 -7.99 -12.67 -10.40
C ALA A 573 -7.93 -12.98 -11.91
N ALA A 574 -7.66 -11.96 -12.74
CA ALA A 574 -7.49 -12.14 -14.17
C ALA A 574 -6.33 -13.09 -14.51
N MET A 575 -5.19 -12.99 -13.79
CA MET A 575 -4.06 -13.89 -14.02
C MET A 575 -4.41 -15.35 -13.73
N LEU A 576 -5.13 -15.61 -12.64
CA LEU A 576 -5.53 -16.95 -12.23
C LEU A 576 -6.57 -17.54 -13.17
N ASP A 577 -7.50 -16.71 -13.66
CA ASP A 577 -8.49 -17.12 -14.65
C ASP A 577 -7.85 -17.46 -16.01
N ASP A 578 -6.91 -16.62 -16.48
CA ASP A 578 -6.12 -16.87 -17.68
C ASP A 578 -5.33 -18.19 -17.54
N LEU A 579 -4.73 -18.44 -16.37
CA LEU A 579 -4.00 -19.68 -16.09
C LEU A 579 -4.92 -20.89 -16.03
N ALA A 580 -6.11 -20.78 -15.43
CA ALA A 580 -7.07 -21.87 -15.37
C ALA A 580 -7.59 -22.25 -16.78
N ALA A 581 -7.85 -21.25 -17.63
CA ALA A 581 -8.22 -21.48 -19.03
C ALA A 581 -7.06 -22.15 -19.80
N LEU A 582 -5.84 -21.60 -19.68
CA LEU A 582 -4.65 -22.15 -20.32
C LEU A 582 -4.38 -23.59 -19.88
N ALA A 583 -4.56 -23.93 -18.60
CA ALA A 583 -4.38 -25.28 -18.08
C ALA A 583 -5.30 -26.30 -18.78
N ARG A 584 -6.59 -25.98 -18.91
CA ARG A 584 -7.57 -26.83 -19.60
C ARG A 584 -7.22 -27.00 -21.07
N GLU A 585 -6.89 -25.90 -21.74
CA GLU A 585 -6.55 -25.91 -23.15
C GLU A 585 -5.26 -26.71 -23.43
N THR A 586 -4.22 -26.57 -22.60
CA THR A 586 -3.01 -27.37 -22.70
C THR A 586 -3.30 -28.85 -22.44
N ALA A 587 -4.12 -29.17 -21.43
CA ALA A 587 -4.47 -30.56 -21.13
C ALA A 587 -5.24 -31.25 -22.26
N ALA A 588 -6.06 -30.50 -23.02
CA ALA A 588 -6.80 -31.02 -24.17
C ALA A 588 -5.91 -31.33 -25.40
N GLN A 589 -4.68 -30.82 -25.46
CA GLN A 589 -3.74 -31.13 -26.54
C GLN A 589 -3.21 -32.57 -26.42
N ALA A 590 -2.84 -33.16 -27.57
CA ALA A 590 -2.12 -34.43 -27.61
C ALA A 590 -0.80 -34.31 -26.83
N ALA A 591 -0.41 -35.37 -26.10
CA ALA A 591 0.72 -35.34 -25.17
C ALA A 591 2.03 -34.84 -25.79
N GLU A 592 2.26 -35.17 -27.07
CA GLU A 592 3.46 -34.79 -27.84
C GLU A 592 3.47 -33.30 -28.26
N GLU A 593 2.28 -32.70 -28.38
CA GLU A 593 2.09 -31.31 -28.82
C GLU A 593 1.95 -30.33 -27.65
N ARG A 594 1.75 -30.85 -26.43
CA ARG A 594 1.60 -30.04 -25.20
C ARG A 594 2.79 -29.09 -25.01
N GLU A 595 2.51 -27.80 -25.07
CA GLU A 595 3.47 -26.78 -24.66
C GLU A 595 3.49 -26.67 -23.13
N PRO A 596 4.65 -26.81 -22.47
CA PRO A 596 4.78 -26.51 -21.05
C PRO A 596 4.31 -25.09 -20.71
N ILE A 597 3.47 -24.94 -19.69
CA ILE A 597 3.05 -23.63 -19.21
C ILE A 597 4.23 -23.00 -18.47
N GLY A 598 4.87 -22.01 -19.09
CA GLY A 598 5.92 -21.23 -18.42
C GLY A 598 5.41 -20.12 -17.50
N LEU A 599 5.94 -20.10 -16.28
CA LEU A 599 5.90 -18.99 -15.35
C LEU A 599 7.11 -18.09 -15.63
N LEU A 600 6.89 -16.81 -15.90
CA LEU A 600 7.92 -15.79 -16.11
C LEU A 600 7.99 -14.89 -14.88
N THR A 601 9.17 -14.78 -14.27
CA THR A 601 9.43 -13.84 -13.18
C THR A 601 10.61 -12.93 -13.52
N HIS A 602 10.70 -11.82 -12.79
CA HIS A 602 11.81 -10.88 -12.86
C HIS A 602 12.14 -10.47 -11.43
N HIS A 603 12.91 -11.29 -10.71
CA HIS A 603 13.13 -11.12 -9.26
C HIS A 603 13.60 -9.71 -8.84
N LEU A 604 14.31 -9.00 -9.73
CA LEU A 604 14.78 -7.64 -9.50
C LEU A 604 13.65 -6.59 -9.54
N GLU A 605 12.54 -6.89 -10.20
CA GLU A 605 11.36 -6.02 -10.34
C GLU A 605 10.25 -6.37 -9.34
N HIS A 606 10.41 -7.46 -8.59
CA HIS A 606 9.41 -7.90 -7.64
C HIS A 606 9.30 -6.96 -6.44
N ASP A 607 8.11 -6.37 -6.29
CA ASP A 607 7.70 -5.76 -5.03
C ASP A 607 7.17 -6.83 -4.05
N PRO A 608 6.95 -6.48 -2.77
CA PRO A 608 6.48 -7.44 -1.77
C PRO A 608 5.18 -8.19 -2.12
N TRP A 609 4.28 -7.58 -2.90
CA TRP A 609 3.02 -8.22 -3.30
C TRP A 609 3.25 -9.20 -4.45
N VAL A 610 4.12 -8.88 -5.40
CA VAL A 610 4.54 -9.82 -6.45
C VAL A 610 5.16 -11.06 -5.82
N TRP A 611 6.05 -10.89 -4.85
CA TRP A 611 6.64 -12.00 -4.11
C TRP A 611 5.61 -12.89 -3.42
N ARG A 612 4.62 -12.27 -2.75
CA ARG A 612 3.53 -13.00 -2.09
C ARG A 612 2.74 -13.83 -3.09
N PHE A 613 2.38 -13.26 -4.23
CA PHE A 613 1.62 -13.96 -5.27
C PHE A 613 2.41 -15.15 -5.86
N VAL A 614 3.70 -14.94 -6.17
CA VAL A 614 4.56 -16.03 -6.70
C VAL A 614 4.68 -17.17 -5.68
N GLU A 615 4.87 -16.87 -4.39
CA GLU A 615 4.91 -17.87 -3.33
C GLU A 615 3.58 -18.66 -3.23
N GLU A 616 2.44 -17.97 -3.26
CA GLU A 616 1.11 -18.60 -3.22
C GLU A 616 0.85 -19.47 -4.46
N LEU A 617 1.28 -19.03 -5.65
CA LEU A 617 1.15 -19.76 -6.91
C LEU A 617 2.02 -21.02 -6.93
N LEU A 618 3.29 -20.91 -6.52
CA LEU A 618 4.18 -22.07 -6.41
C LEU A 618 3.64 -23.08 -5.40
N ALA A 619 3.14 -22.63 -4.25
CA ALA A 619 2.52 -23.51 -3.25
C ALA A 619 1.31 -24.28 -3.82
N CYS A 620 0.47 -23.61 -4.61
CA CYS A 620 -0.70 -24.23 -5.24
C CYS A 620 -0.28 -25.25 -6.32
N LEU A 621 0.60 -24.85 -7.24
CA LEU A 621 0.97 -25.68 -8.39
C LEU A 621 1.85 -26.87 -7.97
N SER A 622 2.84 -26.68 -7.10
CA SER A 622 3.78 -27.75 -6.69
C SER A 622 3.10 -28.85 -5.86
N ALA A 623 2.06 -28.50 -5.10
CA ALA A 623 1.31 -29.47 -4.29
C ALA A 623 0.29 -30.28 -5.10
N HIS A 624 -0.03 -29.88 -6.34
CA HIS A 624 -1.13 -30.46 -7.09
C HIS A 624 -0.67 -31.61 -8.01
N ARG A 625 -1.27 -32.80 -7.85
CA ARG A 625 -0.89 -34.03 -8.58
C ARG A 625 -0.99 -33.96 -10.11
N ALA A 626 -1.85 -33.09 -10.64
CA ALA A 626 -1.94 -32.85 -12.09
C ALA A 626 -0.76 -32.03 -12.64
N VAL A 627 0.04 -31.39 -11.79
CA VAL A 627 1.15 -30.52 -12.24
C VAL A 627 2.45 -31.29 -12.15
N ARG A 628 3.24 -31.23 -13.23
CA ARG A 628 4.64 -31.67 -13.22
C ARG A 628 5.51 -30.50 -13.62
N PHE A 629 6.37 -30.07 -12.71
CA PHE A 629 7.42 -29.11 -13.06
C PHE A 629 8.50 -29.78 -13.91
N THR A 630 8.82 -29.16 -15.04
CA THR A 630 9.86 -29.59 -15.98
C THR A 630 10.94 -28.49 -16.08
N ARG A 631 12.10 -28.87 -16.64
CA ARG A 631 13.24 -27.98 -16.82
C ARG A 631 13.73 -27.96 -18.27
N PRO A 632 14.44 -26.90 -18.70
CA PRO A 632 14.94 -26.80 -20.07
C PRO A 632 15.72 -28.00 -20.60
N ALA A 633 16.58 -28.59 -19.79
CA ALA A 633 17.32 -29.78 -20.20
C ALA A 633 16.40 -30.96 -20.57
N GLU A 634 15.27 -31.13 -19.89
CA GLU A 634 14.34 -32.26 -20.12
C GLU A 634 13.64 -32.14 -21.47
N PHE A 635 13.06 -30.97 -21.79
CA PHE A 635 12.31 -30.82 -23.03
C PHE A 635 13.20 -30.80 -24.28
N LEU A 636 14.46 -30.36 -24.17
CA LEU A 636 15.42 -30.46 -25.27
C LEU A 636 15.90 -31.89 -25.50
N ALA A 637 16.10 -32.66 -24.43
CA ALA A 637 16.46 -34.09 -24.53
C ALA A 637 15.34 -34.90 -25.19
N GLN A 638 14.08 -34.68 -24.77
CA GLN A 638 12.91 -35.35 -25.34
C GLN A 638 12.75 -35.06 -26.84
N ALA A 639 12.97 -33.82 -27.27
CA ALA A 639 12.90 -33.46 -28.67
C ALA A 639 13.99 -34.14 -29.52
N THR A 640 15.20 -34.24 -28.98
CA THR A 640 16.31 -34.94 -29.66
C THR A 640 16.00 -36.42 -29.83
N GLN A 641 15.47 -37.07 -28.80
CA GLN A 641 15.07 -38.48 -28.83
C GLN A 641 13.90 -38.72 -29.81
N ALA A 642 12.88 -37.87 -29.81
CA ALA A 642 11.74 -37.99 -30.72
C ALA A 642 12.15 -37.88 -32.19
N ARG A 643 13.09 -36.99 -32.53
CA ARG A 643 13.65 -36.89 -33.88
C ARG A 643 14.44 -38.14 -34.27
N ALA A 644 15.26 -38.66 -33.36
CA ALA A 644 16.04 -39.87 -33.61
C ALA A 644 15.16 -41.11 -33.82
N ALA A 645 13.95 -41.15 -33.24
CA ALA A 645 12.99 -42.22 -33.45
C ALA A 645 12.16 -42.08 -34.76
N ALA A 646 12.10 -40.87 -35.33
CA ALA A 646 11.36 -40.58 -36.56
C ALA A 646 12.24 -40.62 -37.83
N SER A 647 13.56 -40.64 -37.68
CA SER A 647 14.58 -40.84 -38.73
C SER A 647 14.99 -42.30 -38.81
#